data_AF-A0A9P6ZT33-F1
#
_entry.id   AF-A0A9P6ZT33-F1
#
_cell.length_a   1.000
_cell.length_b   1.000
_cell.length_c   1.000
_cell.angle_alpha   90.00
_cell.angle_beta   90.00
_cell.angle_gamma   90.00
#
_symmetry.space_group_name_H-M   'P 1'
#
loop_
_entity.id
_entity.type
_entity.pdbx_description
1 polymer ?
#
loop_
_entity_poly.entity_id
_entity_poly.type
_entity_poly.pdbx_seq_one_letter_code
_entity_poly.pdbx_strand_id
1 'polypeptide(L)'
;MRSKKTGDTSNMTLLQDSERGINALGSAKKGKAALEDPKLLQSDMLPLSSPASSGFPKRRGLSWVLFAILSVLCVLVSPVRRSNIFSPASHLDFSREEPVADMLAGMGFTGNGRTNDVLWDKYSLIIKGQRVFIHSGEFHTFRLPVPGLWLDILQKVKAAGFNAISVYSHMVLINPSPGVVDFNDYRALEPLYEAAKQTGIWIVLRPGPYINAETTAGGIAHWITSEVAGELRTNATDWHAAWQDYVQGVITETAPYQVTKGGPVIAIQIDNEYSQEPATHAEYFRELETVYLNSSIVVPLTANDPGEERAWINGTGAVNIYGMDSYPQGFDCSNPEVWSPVVTNYYSYHDSVDPGQPWYFPEFQGGSFDAWGPTAPGYDQCRILTGANFENVFNLNLWASNAKLINYYMLYGGTSWGALPFPGVYTSYDYGSAIAENRELTVKYPELKRQGLFLRSSPDFYKTDWVGNSTGGIVSVSNPAAFVTLLRNPDSVASFYIARQGNSTTTDVTTFKLNVSTSAGNFVIPRSTSGITLGGRQSKIIVTDYSFGSSSKVLYSTAQVLFAGQIGGRDVLFLYGDPTSESEAALTLSGTPRIQGAGVSSVSSNGVTTVTFLPGIQGLITIWDSSEQLVLYSDTDTAGTFWSPEIPANDSVEFANYWQFGTNSSILVGGPYLVRNATITGSTLALRGDLNDSVQLTVIAPDDVKTVTWNGIPISADVAAVSNLTAQGGFVAQLKLSSTVLGFAPPALTGWKYADSLPEIRSGFSDANWTLANHTTTNIPFKPYYGDGRVLYGCDYGYCENIVLWRGHFNATENTQIVNLSINGGEAFATTVWVNDVFLNTSYGNSTNNRNILEETDDKFHFPLGSLLYGRENVITILQDNMGLNESGSIIDEERSPRGVRGFMLNTGDFGEWKVQGKVGGYTNYLDKVRGVLNEGGLYGERMGWHLPGFDTSSWALRDLSEGLPNAAAGVGFFVTTFNLSIPDGFDVPMSFMFDDTSQPYRSQLYVNGWMMGKRVSNLGPQYQFPVQQGILDYNGINTVAVALWAMEPKAVTPTLQLTIEGVYEGGVGGIETNNPPWSPKGRQ
;
A
#
# COMPACT_ATOMS: atom_id res chain seq x y z
N MET A 1 -59.43 -13.03 3.82
CA MET A 1 -60.30 -14.11 4.36
C MET A 1 -59.60 -15.46 4.13
N ARG A 2 -59.93 -16.49 4.95
CA ARG A 2 -59.82 -17.97 4.78
C ARG A 2 -59.02 -18.52 3.56
N SER A 3 -58.21 -19.58 3.65
CA SER A 3 -57.85 -20.52 4.74
C SER A 3 -56.60 -21.34 4.30
N LYS A 4 -55.56 -21.57 5.12
CA LYS A 4 -55.42 -22.64 6.15
C LYS A 4 -55.89 -24.06 5.74
N LYS A 5 -54.96 -25.03 5.72
CA LYS A 5 -54.88 -26.27 6.55
C LYS A 5 -53.52 -26.97 6.26
N THR A 6 -52.57 -27.14 7.21
CA THR A 6 -52.45 -28.13 8.34
C THR A 6 -52.33 -29.59 7.89
N GLY A 7 -51.51 -30.48 8.47
CA GLY A 7 -50.55 -30.48 9.62
C GLY A 7 -49.56 -31.66 9.42
N ASP A 8 -48.67 -32.11 10.30
CA ASP A 8 -48.36 -31.96 11.74
C ASP A 8 -46.81 -32.00 11.88
N THR A 9 -46.08 -31.25 12.72
CA THR A 9 -45.98 -31.16 14.20
C THR A 9 -45.56 -32.43 14.96
N SER A 10 -44.30 -32.46 15.40
CA SER A 10 -43.93 -32.80 16.78
C SER A 10 -42.59 -32.14 17.18
N ASN A 11 -42.47 -31.69 18.44
CA ASN A 11 -41.34 -30.94 18.98
C ASN A 11 -40.32 -31.86 19.67
N MET A 12 -39.04 -31.46 19.71
CA MET A 12 -38.27 -31.39 20.97
C MET A 12 -37.00 -30.52 20.84
N THR A 13 -36.47 -30.11 21.98
CA THR A 13 -35.57 -28.95 22.19
C THR A 13 -34.08 -29.34 22.37
N LEU A 14 -33.20 -28.32 22.31
CA LEU A 14 -31.81 -28.27 22.84
C LEU A 14 -30.69 -28.97 22.04
N LEU A 15 -29.83 -28.20 21.37
CA LEU A 15 -28.50 -27.78 21.89
C LEU A 15 -27.79 -26.79 20.96
N GLN A 16 -26.77 -26.11 21.50
CA GLN A 16 -25.90 -25.13 20.83
C GLN A 16 -24.68 -25.79 20.13
N ASP A 17 -23.93 -24.97 19.38
CA ASP A 17 -22.55 -25.18 18.89
C ASP A 17 -22.40 -26.23 17.76
N SER A 18 -21.56 -26.07 16.72
CA SER A 18 -20.57 -25.04 16.30
C SER A 18 -20.34 -25.22 14.77
N GLU A 19 -20.01 -24.25 13.91
CA GLU A 19 -18.88 -23.30 13.86
C GLU A 19 -17.48 -23.94 13.93
N ARG A 20 -16.83 -24.18 12.76
CA ARG A 20 -15.36 -24.21 12.58
C ARG A 20 -14.94 -24.41 11.12
N GLY A 21 -13.74 -23.90 10.81
CA GLY A 21 -13.15 -23.79 9.46
C GLY A 21 -13.35 -22.36 8.97
N ILE A 22 -12.39 -21.44 9.10
CA ILE A 22 -10.94 -21.58 8.90
C ILE A 22 -10.15 -20.95 10.07
N ASN A 23 -9.24 -21.71 10.70
CA ASN A 23 -7.89 -21.27 11.16
C ASN A 23 -7.22 -22.30 12.10
N ALA A 24 -5.90 -22.45 11.90
CA ALA A 24 -4.88 -23.10 12.74
C ALA A 24 -5.07 -24.57 13.19
N LEU A 25 -4.02 -25.39 12.99
CA LEU A 25 -3.15 -25.87 14.09
C LEU A 25 -2.09 -26.88 13.61
N GLY A 26 -0.83 -26.63 13.95
CA GLY A 26 0.24 -27.63 13.91
C GLY A 26 0.27 -28.56 15.14
N SER A 27 1.23 -29.49 15.14
CA SER A 27 1.61 -30.39 16.26
C SER A 27 0.57 -31.43 16.72
N ALA A 28 0.71 -32.65 16.19
CA ALA A 28 0.22 -33.88 16.83
C ALA A 28 1.36 -34.88 17.09
N LYS A 29 1.76 -35.04 18.36
CA LYS A 29 2.74 -36.05 18.80
C LYS A 29 2.21 -37.47 18.61
N LYS A 30 2.94 -38.33 17.89
CA LYS A 30 3.06 -39.78 18.18
C LYS A 30 4.51 -40.20 18.00
N GLY A 31 4.97 -41.17 18.77
CA GLY A 31 6.40 -41.51 18.85
C GLY A 31 6.70 -43.00 18.79
N LYS A 32 8.00 -43.29 18.90
CA LYS A 32 8.64 -44.62 19.00
C LYS A 32 8.53 -45.51 17.75
N ALA A 33 9.54 -45.39 16.90
CA ALA A 33 10.31 -46.56 16.48
C ALA A 33 11.73 -46.41 17.02
N ALA A 34 12.37 -47.53 17.38
CA ALA A 34 13.77 -47.58 17.80
C ALA A 34 14.39 -48.84 17.22
N LEU A 35 15.60 -48.73 16.65
CA LEU A 35 16.75 -49.65 16.75
C LEU A 35 17.73 -49.52 15.57
N GLU A 36 19.02 -49.66 15.92
CA GLU A 36 20.12 -50.22 15.09
C GLU A 36 20.78 -49.38 13.95
N ASP A 37 21.69 -48.52 14.42
CA ASP A 37 23.11 -48.33 14.01
C ASP A 37 23.87 -49.64 13.63
N PRO A 38 25.16 -49.67 13.16
CA PRO A 38 25.99 -48.74 12.34
C PRO A 38 26.64 -49.43 11.09
N LYS A 39 27.32 -48.65 10.22
CA LYS A 39 28.73 -48.85 9.73
C LYS A 39 29.08 -47.90 8.56
N LEU A 40 30.00 -46.94 8.75
CA LEU A 40 31.47 -47.04 8.60
C LEU A 40 31.98 -47.18 7.15
N LEU A 41 32.65 -46.13 6.65
CA LEU A 41 34.07 -46.19 6.27
C LEU A 41 34.73 -44.80 6.11
N GLN A 42 35.81 -44.61 6.86
CA GLN A 42 36.94 -43.68 6.64
C GLN A 42 37.77 -44.13 5.41
N SER A 43 38.77 -43.44 4.85
CA SER A 43 39.37 -42.08 4.89
C SER A 43 40.28 -41.94 3.64
N ASP A 44 40.74 -40.78 3.18
CA ASP A 44 42.08 -40.16 3.42
C ASP A 44 42.18 -38.98 2.39
N MET A 45 42.69 -37.76 2.60
CA MET A 45 43.87 -37.19 3.28
C MET A 45 45.14 -36.97 2.39
N LEU A 46 45.39 -35.68 2.09
CA LEU A 46 46.71 -35.00 1.94
C LEU A 46 47.39 -34.96 0.51
N PRO A 47 48.41 -34.09 0.23
CA PRO A 47 48.15 -32.78 -0.40
C PRO A 47 49.26 -32.27 -1.39
N LEU A 48 49.28 -30.94 -1.65
CA LEU A 48 50.41 -30.10 -2.16
C LEU A 48 50.88 -30.23 -3.63
N SER A 49 50.75 -29.14 -4.42
CA SER A 49 51.88 -28.23 -4.77
C SER A 49 51.56 -27.25 -5.92
N SER A 50 52.20 -26.07 -5.88
CA SER A 50 52.33 -25.07 -6.97
C SER A 50 53.81 -25.08 -7.46
N PRO A 51 54.33 -24.21 -8.38
CA PRO A 51 53.76 -23.00 -9.02
C PRO A 51 54.16 -22.74 -10.52
N ALA A 52 53.88 -21.51 -11.01
CA ALA A 52 54.74 -20.66 -11.87
C ALA A 52 54.50 -20.48 -13.41
N SER A 53 53.88 -19.33 -13.74
CA SER A 53 54.50 -18.18 -14.47
C SER A 53 54.52 -18.03 -16.02
N SER A 54 54.53 -16.74 -16.42
CA SER A 54 54.83 -16.12 -17.73
C SER A 54 53.72 -16.12 -18.82
N GLY A 55 53.52 -15.04 -19.62
CA GLY A 55 54.18 -13.72 -19.61
C GLY A 55 53.54 -12.67 -20.54
N PHE A 56 53.90 -11.38 -20.34
CA PHE A 56 53.48 -10.20 -21.13
C PHE A 56 54.13 -10.13 -22.54
N PRO A 57 53.63 -9.25 -23.45
CA PRO A 57 54.37 -8.00 -23.67
C PRO A 57 53.54 -6.70 -23.77
N LYS A 58 54.22 -5.56 -23.56
CA LYS A 58 53.71 -4.17 -23.50
C LYS A 58 53.80 -3.42 -24.84
N ARG A 59 53.08 -2.28 -24.98
CA ARG A 59 53.53 -0.99 -25.57
C ARG A 59 52.43 0.12 -25.41
N ARG A 60 52.67 1.44 -25.43
CA ARG A 60 53.68 2.35 -24.78
C ARG A 60 53.35 3.84 -25.10
N GLY A 61 53.57 4.78 -24.17
CA GLY A 61 53.59 6.27 -24.37
C GLY A 61 52.81 6.99 -23.25
N LEU A 62 53.36 7.83 -22.34
CA LEU A 62 54.11 9.12 -22.44
C LEU A 62 53.29 10.25 -23.11
N SER A 63 53.21 11.50 -22.60
CA SER A 63 54.15 12.23 -21.72
C SER A 63 53.56 13.42 -20.90
N TRP A 64 54.10 13.64 -19.69
CA TRP A 64 54.39 14.85 -18.88
C TRP A 64 54.00 16.29 -19.34
N VAL A 65 53.65 17.20 -18.39
CA VAL A 65 54.51 18.28 -17.80
C VAL A 65 53.71 19.24 -16.85
N LEU A 66 54.35 19.77 -15.79
CA LEU A 66 53.83 20.77 -14.81
C LEU A 66 53.94 22.24 -15.27
N PHE A 67 53.22 23.17 -14.61
CA PHE A 67 53.65 24.57 -14.43
C PHE A 67 53.28 25.18 -13.05
N ALA A 68 53.95 26.29 -12.69
CA ALA A 68 53.87 27.03 -11.40
C ALA A 68 54.42 28.49 -11.60
N ILE A 69 54.56 29.43 -10.63
CA ILE A 69 54.54 29.39 -9.15
C ILE A 69 54.32 30.80 -8.49
N LEU A 70 53.72 30.86 -7.29
CA LEU A 70 53.77 31.91 -6.22
C LEU A 70 53.47 33.43 -6.47
N SER A 71 52.95 34.09 -5.41
CA SER A 71 53.09 35.52 -5.02
C SER A 71 52.64 35.67 -3.56
N VAL A 72 53.47 35.58 -2.50
CA VAL A 72 54.50 36.50 -1.92
C VAL A 72 53.96 37.71 -1.11
N LEU A 73 53.98 37.52 0.23
CA LEU A 73 54.21 38.42 1.39
C LEU A 73 53.79 39.90 1.42
N CYS A 74 53.29 40.31 2.60
CA CYS A 74 53.88 41.41 3.39
C CYS A 74 53.69 41.21 4.91
N VAL A 75 54.59 41.76 5.74
CA VAL A 75 54.69 41.59 7.22
C VAL A 75 54.97 42.94 7.89
N LEU A 76 54.53 43.15 9.17
CA LEU A 76 55.15 43.91 10.30
C LEU A 76 54.07 44.12 11.41
N VAL A 77 54.18 43.59 12.65
CA VAL A 77 54.95 44.10 13.84
C VAL A 77 54.31 45.41 14.39
N SER A 78 53.85 45.57 15.66
CA SER A 78 54.38 45.16 16.98
C SER A 78 53.34 45.27 18.16
N PRO A 79 53.64 45.39 19.50
CA PRO A 79 53.18 44.40 20.50
C PRO A 79 52.45 44.96 21.76
N VAL A 80 52.12 44.09 22.74
CA VAL A 80 52.18 44.26 24.24
C VAL A 80 51.24 43.22 24.93
N ARG A 81 51.39 42.75 26.19
CA ARG A 81 52.48 42.18 27.01
C ARG A 81 51.83 41.80 28.38
N ARG A 82 51.80 40.50 28.75
CA ARG A 82 51.64 39.96 30.13
C ARG A 82 50.28 40.23 30.85
N SER A 83 49.76 39.35 31.71
CA SER A 83 50.40 38.64 32.84
C SER A 83 50.14 37.14 32.97
N ASN A 84 51.07 36.48 33.68
CA ASN A 84 51.15 35.03 33.90
C ASN A 84 50.16 34.50 34.95
N ILE A 85 49.92 33.17 34.92
CA ILE A 85 49.99 32.14 36.02
C ILE A 85 49.31 30.85 35.46
N PHE A 86 49.81 29.61 35.60
CA PHE A 86 50.91 29.09 36.43
C PHE A 86 51.85 28.05 35.73
N SER A 87 52.00 26.84 36.30
CA SER A 87 52.99 25.76 36.04
C SER A 87 52.40 24.52 35.33
N PRO A 88 53.21 23.49 34.95
CA PRO A 88 52.90 22.65 33.79
C PRO A 88 52.36 21.24 34.08
N ALA A 89 51.65 20.73 33.06
CA ALA A 89 51.57 19.35 32.56
C ALA A 89 51.94 18.17 33.47
N SER A 90 50.94 17.34 33.77
CA SER A 90 51.06 15.88 33.66
C SER A 90 50.61 15.44 32.26
N HIS A 91 51.39 14.60 31.58
CA HIS A 91 50.96 13.98 30.32
C HIS A 91 49.69 13.15 30.54
N LEU A 92 48.65 13.43 29.76
CA LEU A 92 47.58 12.48 29.48
C LEU A 92 47.69 12.06 28.01
N ASP A 93 47.67 10.75 27.82
CA ASP A 93 47.96 10.09 26.56
C ASP A 93 46.72 10.13 25.66
N PHE A 94 46.75 10.92 24.59
CA PHE A 94 45.68 10.99 23.59
C PHE A 94 45.78 9.80 22.60
N SER A 95 45.66 8.58 23.13
CA SER A 95 45.61 7.36 22.32
C SER A 95 44.68 6.30 22.90
N ARG A 96 43.42 6.69 23.11
CA ARG A 96 42.27 5.76 23.15
C ARG A 96 41.03 6.50 22.67
N GLU A 97 40.67 6.26 21.42
CA GLU A 97 39.25 6.25 21.06
C GLU A 97 38.65 5.04 21.77
N GLU A 98 37.86 5.26 22.81
CA GLU A 98 36.93 4.22 23.28
C GLU A 98 35.97 3.93 22.11
N PRO A 99 35.71 2.66 21.75
CA PRO A 99 34.86 2.35 20.62
C PRO A 99 33.48 2.99 20.78
N VAL A 100 32.95 3.61 19.72
CA VAL A 100 31.61 4.21 19.74
C VAL A 100 30.55 3.17 20.16
N ALA A 101 30.78 1.89 19.87
CA ALA A 101 29.97 0.77 20.35
C ALA A 101 29.88 0.66 21.88
N ASP A 102 30.98 0.86 22.62
CA ASP A 102 30.97 0.81 24.10
C ASP A 102 30.24 2.02 24.70
N MET A 103 30.32 3.18 24.04
CA MET A 103 29.55 4.38 24.43
C MET A 103 28.04 4.20 24.17
N LEU A 104 27.65 3.60 23.05
CA LEU A 104 26.25 3.30 22.72
C LEU A 104 25.66 2.19 23.60
N ALA A 105 26.44 1.15 23.90
CA ALA A 105 26.07 0.15 24.90
C ALA A 105 25.88 0.79 26.29
N GLY A 106 26.71 1.78 26.65
CA GLY A 106 26.54 2.60 27.85
C GLY A 106 25.27 3.45 27.88
N MET A 107 24.63 3.71 26.74
CA MET A 107 23.32 4.38 26.62
C MET A 107 22.14 3.39 26.56
N GLY A 108 22.39 2.08 26.47
CA GLY A 108 21.36 1.04 26.45
C GLY A 108 20.65 0.86 25.10
N PHE A 109 21.23 1.36 24.00
CA PHE A 109 20.70 1.16 22.65
C PHE A 109 21.29 -0.09 21.98
N THR A 110 20.45 -0.81 21.26
CA THR A 110 20.80 -1.94 20.38
C THR A 110 21.00 -1.43 18.96
N GLY A 111 21.92 -2.06 18.22
CA GLY A 111 22.17 -1.78 16.81
C GLY A 111 22.61 -3.03 16.06
N ASN A 112 22.55 -3.01 14.73
CA ASN A 112 22.91 -4.15 13.88
C ASN A 112 24.43 -4.33 13.68
N GLY A 113 25.26 -3.50 14.31
CA GLY A 113 26.72 -3.50 14.16
C GLY A 113 27.24 -2.96 12.81
N ARG A 114 26.36 -2.49 11.92
CA ARG A 114 26.70 -1.97 10.58
C ARG A 114 26.51 -0.45 10.49
N THR A 115 25.63 0.13 11.31
CA THR A 115 25.40 1.57 11.41
C THR A 115 25.05 2.00 12.83
N ASN A 116 25.29 3.29 13.12
CA ASN A 116 24.82 3.98 14.32
C ASN A 116 23.72 5.03 14.00
N ASP A 117 23.36 5.22 12.73
CA ASP A 117 22.30 6.15 12.31
C ASP A 117 20.89 5.55 12.47
N VAL A 118 20.78 4.23 12.64
CA VAL A 118 19.52 3.54 13.01
C VAL A 118 19.83 2.52 14.10
N LEU A 119 19.32 2.79 15.29
CA LEU A 119 19.42 2.00 16.50
C LEU A 119 18.01 1.76 17.06
N TRP A 120 17.85 0.93 18.08
CA TRP A 120 16.58 0.70 18.76
C TRP A 120 16.77 0.35 20.23
N ASP A 121 15.69 0.42 20.99
CA ASP A 121 15.59 -0.21 22.32
C ASP A 121 14.19 -0.82 22.48
N LYS A 122 13.88 -1.35 23.67
CA LYS A 122 12.57 -1.94 24.00
C LYS A 122 11.36 -0.99 23.86
N TYR A 123 11.57 0.28 23.52
CA TYR A 123 10.51 1.26 23.35
C TYR A 123 10.30 1.60 21.87
N SER A 124 11.33 2.06 21.17
CA SER A 124 11.19 2.63 19.81
C SER A 124 12.51 2.62 19.02
N LEU A 125 12.46 2.99 17.73
CA LEU A 125 13.66 3.31 16.97
C LEU A 125 14.32 4.59 17.48
N ILE A 126 15.64 4.64 17.33
CA ILE A 126 16.48 5.82 17.47
C ILE A 126 17.16 6.03 16.11
N ILE A 127 16.67 7.01 15.34
CA ILE A 127 17.23 7.40 14.04
C ILE A 127 18.09 8.64 14.26
N LYS A 128 19.31 8.73 13.70
CA LYS A 128 20.25 9.86 13.87
C LYS A 128 20.40 10.36 15.34
N GLY A 129 20.26 9.47 16.33
CA GLY A 129 20.29 9.81 17.76
C GLY A 129 18.97 10.35 18.35
N GLN A 130 17.90 10.48 17.57
CA GLN A 130 16.56 10.92 17.99
C GLN A 130 15.59 9.74 18.06
N ARG A 131 14.82 9.66 19.16
CA ARG A 131 13.77 8.65 19.33
C ARG A 131 12.54 9.00 18.48
N VAL A 132 12.02 8.02 17.75
CA VAL A 132 10.90 8.21 16.82
C VAL A 132 9.81 7.14 16.98
N PHE A 133 8.55 7.55 16.96
CA PHE A 133 7.41 6.67 16.66
C PHE A 133 7.31 6.56 15.14
N ILE A 134 7.37 5.37 14.56
CA ILE A 134 7.16 5.17 13.12
C ILE A 134 5.66 5.01 12.88
N HIS A 135 5.05 6.04 12.30
CA HIS A 135 3.65 6.06 11.87
C HIS A 135 3.65 6.03 10.34
N SER A 136 3.41 4.83 9.81
CA SER A 136 3.61 4.46 8.42
C SER A 136 2.31 4.02 7.75
N GLY A 137 2.24 4.15 6.44
CA GLY A 137 1.21 3.53 5.61
C GLY A 137 1.80 2.92 4.36
N GLU A 138 1.21 1.83 3.89
CA GLU A 138 1.68 1.14 2.69
C GLU A 138 1.27 1.91 1.42
N PHE A 139 2.20 1.98 0.47
CA PHE A 139 2.01 2.54 -0.86
C PHE A 139 2.78 1.74 -1.92
N HIS A 140 2.08 1.16 -2.89
CA HIS A 140 2.69 0.43 -4.02
C HIS A 140 2.85 1.36 -5.23
N THR A 141 4.08 1.82 -5.49
CA THR A 141 4.38 2.70 -6.63
C THR A 141 3.97 2.09 -7.99
N PHE A 142 4.10 0.78 -8.14
CA PHE A 142 3.71 0.07 -9.37
C PHE A 142 2.19 0.04 -9.62
N ARG A 143 1.34 0.24 -8.60
CA ARG A 143 -0.12 0.43 -8.74
C ARG A 143 -0.52 1.87 -9.07
N LEU A 144 0.45 2.79 -9.19
CA LEU A 144 0.29 4.15 -9.68
C LEU A 144 1.43 4.46 -10.67
N PRO A 145 1.36 4.02 -11.94
CA PRO A 145 2.47 4.05 -12.88
C PRO A 145 2.77 5.45 -13.46
N VAL A 146 2.63 6.49 -12.63
CA VAL A 146 2.86 7.91 -12.94
C VAL A 146 3.72 8.50 -11.83
N PRO A 147 5.07 8.50 -11.97
CA PRO A 147 5.98 8.95 -10.91
C PRO A 147 5.72 10.38 -10.38
N GLY A 148 5.26 11.29 -11.25
CA GLY A 148 4.87 12.65 -10.84
C GLY A 148 3.73 12.70 -9.80
N LEU A 149 2.88 11.67 -9.73
CA LEU A 149 1.81 11.56 -8.74
C LEU A 149 2.25 10.89 -7.43
N TRP A 150 3.46 10.31 -7.34
CA TRP A 150 3.94 9.74 -6.07
C TRP A 150 4.10 10.84 -5.02
N LEU A 151 4.56 12.03 -5.41
CA LEU A 151 4.64 13.20 -4.53
C LEU A 151 3.25 13.63 -3.99
N ASP A 152 2.17 13.41 -4.73
CA ASP A 152 0.81 13.71 -4.27
C ASP A 152 0.42 12.79 -3.11
N ILE A 153 0.66 11.48 -3.27
CA ILE A 153 0.43 10.49 -2.21
C ILE A 153 1.27 10.87 -0.98
N LEU A 154 2.58 11.10 -1.12
CA LEU A 154 3.44 11.40 0.03
C LEU A 154 3.03 12.69 0.76
N GLN A 155 2.59 13.73 0.05
CA GLN A 155 2.06 14.94 0.68
C GLN A 155 0.76 14.68 1.45
N LYS A 156 -0.11 13.80 0.95
CA LYS A 156 -1.32 13.36 1.68
C LYS A 156 -0.94 12.53 2.92
N VAL A 157 0.01 11.59 2.80
CA VAL A 157 0.57 10.85 3.96
C VAL A 157 1.11 11.84 5.01
N LYS A 158 1.98 12.77 4.61
CA LYS A 158 2.58 13.76 5.51
C LYS A 158 1.55 14.68 6.17
N ALA A 159 0.53 15.10 5.43
CA ALA A 159 -0.54 15.96 5.93
C ALA A 159 -1.45 15.26 6.97
N ALA A 160 -1.53 13.92 6.96
CA ALA A 160 -2.13 13.13 8.04
C ALA A 160 -1.25 13.06 9.31
N GLY A 161 -0.03 13.62 9.31
CA GLY A 161 0.90 13.54 10.43
C GLY A 161 1.75 12.27 10.46
N PHE A 162 1.70 11.45 9.41
CA PHE A 162 2.58 10.30 9.23
C PHE A 162 4.02 10.77 8.95
N ASN A 163 5.00 9.92 9.27
CA ASN A 163 6.41 10.21 9.07
C ASN A 163 7.15 9.12 8.29
N ALA A 164 6.47 8.05 7.90
CA ALA A 164 7.03 6.96 7.11
C ALA A 164 6.01 6.43 6.09
N ILE A 165 6.53 5.64 5.14
CA ILE A 165 5.77 4.71 4.31
C ILE A 165 6.48 3.35 4.30
N SER A 166 5.71 2.32 3.98
CA SER A 166 6.23 1.03 3.53
C SER A 166 5.91 0.86 2.04
N VAL A 167 6.82 0.22 1.30
CA VAL A 167 6.73 0.10 -0.16
C VAL A 167 7.24 -1.26 -0.65
N TYR A 168 6.37 -2.05 -1.28
CA TYR A 168 6.77 -3.20 -2.10
C TYR A 168 7.47 -2.82 -3.41
N SER A 169 8.42 -3.65 -3.85
CA SER A 169 8.93 -3.68 -5.23
C SER A 169 8.51 -4.99 -5.91
N HIS A 170 8.21 -4.95 -7.21
CA HIS A 170 7.54 -6.06 -7.91
C HIS A 170 8.48 -6.74 -8.92
N MET A 171 8.89 -7.98 -8.65
CA MET A 171 9.90 -8.68 -9.44
C MET A 171 9.47 -8.94 -10.89
N VAL A 172 8.19 -9.28 -11.19
CA VAL A 172 7.73 -9.41 -12.61
C VAL A 172 7.95 -8.14 -13.44
N LEU A 173 7.84 -6.96 -12.83
CA LEU A 173 7.93 -5.69 -13.55
C LEU A 173 9.38 -5.25 -13.74
N ILE A 174 10.24 -5.48 -12.74
CA ILE A 174 11.65 -5.08 -12.75
C ILE A 174 12.53 -6.15 -13.42
N ASN A 175 12.23 -7.43 -13.25
CA ASN A 175 12.93 -8.57 -13.87
C ASN A 175 11.98 -9.39 -14.79
N PRO A 176 11.45 -8.77 -15.87
CA PRO A 176 10.41 -9.37 -16.71
C PRO A 176 10.87 -10.56 -17.56
N SER A 177 12.19 -10.75 -17.72
CA SER A 177 12.77 -11.86 -18.49
C SER A 177 14.16 -12.25 -17.97
N PRO A 178 14.65 -13.46 -18.27
CA PRO A 178 15.99 -13.89 -17.86
C PRO A 178 17.07 -12.88 -18.26
N GLY A 179 17.92 -12.47 -17.31
CA GLY A 179 19.03 -11.54 -17.53
C GLY A 179 18.65 -10.08 -17.83
N VAL A 180 17.40 -9.65 -17.59
CA VAL A 180 16.96 -8.25 -17.73
C VAL A 180 16.54 -7.70 -16.38
N VAL A 181 17.11 -6.57 -15.97
CA VAL A 181 16.72 -5.82 -14.77
C VAL A 181 16.49 -4.36 -15.18
N ASP A 182 15.31 -3.81 -14.91
CA ASP A 182 14.82 -2.56 -15.52
C ASP A 182 14.12 -1.63 -14.52
N PHE A 183 14.91 -0.73 -13.93
CA PHE A 183 14.47 0.35 -13.02
C PHE A 183 14.18 1.68 -13.75
N ASN A 184 13.74 1.66 -15.01
CA ASN A 184 13.28 2.87 -15.71
C ASN A 184 11.80 3.21 -15.42
N ASP A 185 11.34 4.37 -15.88
CA ASP A 185 9.93 4.80 -15.83
C ASP A 185 9.30 4.67 -14.43
N TYR A 186 8.14 4.01 -14.31
CA TYR A 186 7.45 3.77 -13.03
C TYR A 186 8.06 2.62 -12.19
N ARG A 187 9.06 1.90 -12.72
CA ARG A 187 9.81 0.86 -12.00
C ARG A 187 11.01 1.45 -11.25
N ALA A 188 11.34 2.72 -11.48
CA ALA A 188 12.43 3.43 -10.83
C ALA A 188 12.18 3.65 -9.33
N LEU A 189 13.23 3.49 -8.51
CA LEU A 189 13.17 3.76 -7.07
C LEU A 189 13.66 5.19 -6.72
N GLU A 190 14.59 5.77 -7.48
CA GLU A 190 15.08 7.14 -7.26
C GLU A 190 13.97 8.21 -7.16
N PRO A 191 12.95 8.27 -8.05
CA PRO A 191 11.92 9.31 -7.98
C PRO A 191 11.07 9.22 -6.70
N LEU A 192 10.83 8.01 -6.19
CA LEU A 192 10.17 7.79 -4.90
C LEU A 192 11.04 8.31 -3.75
N TYR A 193 12.33 7.99 -3.76
CA TYR A 193 13.26 8.42 -2.71
C TYR A 193 13.44 9.95 -2.69
N GLU A 194 13.51 10.61 -3.84
CA GLU A 194 13.56 12.08 -3.90
C GLU A 194 12.24 12.72 -3.46
N ALA A 195 11.08 12.17 -3.85
CA ALA A 195 9.78 12.64 -3.35
C ALA A 195 9.66 12.49 -1.82
N ALA A 196 10.19 11.41 -1.24
CA ALA A 196 10.22 11.18 0.21
C ALA A 196 11.17 12.14 0.93
N LYS A 197 12.36 12.41 0.39
CA LYS A 197 13.28 13.45 0.89
C LYS A 197 12.66 14.84 0.85
N GLN A 198 12.02 15.20 -0.27
CA GLN A 198 11.33 16.47 -0.44
C GLN A 198 10.21 16.64 0.59
N THR A 199 9.45 15.58 0.86
CA THR A 199 8.28 15.62 1.74
C THR A 199 8.64 15.43 3.22
N GLY A 200 9.84 14.92 3.54
CA GLY A 200 10.23 14.60 4.90
C GLY A 200 9.54 13.33 5.43
N ILE A 201 9.63 12.26 4.65
CA ILE A 201 9.07 10.92 4.91
C ILE A 201 10.20 9.88 4.89
N TRP A 202 10.17 8.94 5.85
CA TRP A 202 11.05 7.77 5.89
C TRP A 202 10.48 6.59 5.09
N ILE A 203 11.32 5.66 4.67
CA ILE A 203 10.93 4.46 3.90
C ILE A 203 11.44 3.19 4.58
N VAL A 204 10.52 2.25 4.82
CA VAL A 204 10.84 0.82 4.94
C VAL A 204 10.63 0.20 3.57
N LEU A 205 11.69 -0.34 2.96
CA LEU A 205 11.59 -0.96 1.64
C LEU A 205 11.32 -2.45 1.79
N ARG A 206 10.35 -2.98 1.04
CA ARG A 206 9.98 -4.40 1.03
C ARG A 206 10.19 -4.98 -0.37
N PRO A 207 11.42 -5.32 -0.78
CA PRO A 207 11.68 -5.74 -2.16
C PRO A 207 11.30 -7.19 -2.49
N GLY A 208 10.88 -8.00 -1.53
CA GLY A 208 10.59 -9.43 -1.74
C GLY A 208 11.85 -10.30 -1.65
N PRO A 209 12.06 -11.30 -2.55
CA PRO A 209 11.53 -11.37 -3.92
C PRO A 209 10.06 -11.78 -4.07
N TYR A 210 9.52 -12.53 -3.11
CA TYR A 210 8.07 -12.76 -2.98
C TYR A 210 7.45 -11.64 -2.13
N ILE A 211 6.28 -11.12 -2.54
CA ILE A 211 5.60 -10.01 -1.87
C ILE A 211 4.12 -10.27 -1.54
N ASN A 212 3.52 -11.35 -2.05
CA ASN A 212 2.06 -11.54 -2.06
C ASN A 212 1.38 -10.34 -2.76
N ALA A 213 0.88 -9.40 -1.96
CA ALA A 213 0.32 -8.11 -2.35
C ALA A 213 -0.91 -8.17 -3.25
N GLU A 214 -1.56 -9.34 -3.35
CA GLU A 214 -2.65 -9.65 -4.26
C GLU A 214 -2.22 -9.42 -5.72
N THR A 215 -1.04 -9.95 -6.06
CA THR A 215 -0.41 -9.81 -7.39
C THR A 215 -0.08 -11.16 -8.02
N THR A 216 -0.08 -11.19 -9.35
CA THR A 216 0.23 -12.40 -10.13
C THR A 216 1.55 -13.05 -9.68
N ALA A 217 1.51 -14.34 -9.37
CA ALA A 217 2.63 -15.11 -8.81
C ALA A 217 3.19 -14.55 -7.47
N GLY A 218 2.39 -13.81 -6.71
CA GLY A 218 2.83 -13.07 -5.51
C GLY A 218 4.01 -12.13 -5.77
N GLY A 219 4.11 -11.62 -7.01
CA GLY A 219 5.16 -10.73 -7.48
C GLY A 219 6.37 -11.41 -8.14
N ILE A 220 6.50 -12.74 -8.09
CA ILE A 220 7.63 -13.50 -8.69
C ILE A 220 7.59 -13.44 -10.21
N ALA A 221 8.73 -13.16 -10.85
CA ALA A 221 8.84 -13.04 -12.30
C ALA A 221 8.28 -14.25 -13.08
N HIS A 222 7.40 -13.99 -14.04
CA HIS A 222 6.67 -15.02 -14.80
C HIS A 222 7.54 -16.04 -15.55
N TRP A 223 8.77 -15.70 -15.94
CA TRP A 223 9.68 -16.66 -16.55
C TRP A 223 10.13 -17.73 -15.54
N ILE A 224 10.29 -17.38 -14.27
CA ILE A 224 10.73 -18.28 -13.19
C ILE A 224 9.76 -19.45 -13.01
N THR A 225 8.45 -19.21 -13.08
CA THR A 225 7.42 -20.22 -12.83
C THR A 225 7.50 -21.41 -13.79
N SER A 226 8.07 -21.20 -14.99
CA SER A 226 8.27 -22.22 -16.03
C SER A 226 9.74 -22.61 -16.26
N GLU A 227 10.70 -21.72 -16.07
CA GLU A 227 12.12 -22.00 -16.34
C GLU A 227 12.91 -22.61 -15.16
N VAL A 228 12.58 -22.26 -13.90
CA VAL A 228 13.24 -22.84 -12.71
C VAL A 228 12.68 -24.25 -12.43
N ALA A 229 13.53 -25.21 -12.08
CA ALA A 229 13.11 -26.60 -11.82
C ALA A 229 12.94 -26.92 -10.34
N GLY A 230 13.69 -26.23 -9.47
CA GLY A 230 13.53 -26.28 -8.01
C GLY A 230 12.21 -25.70 -7.51
N GLU A 231 11.90 -26.04 -6.25
CA GLU A 231 10.79 -25.48 -5.46
C GLU A 231 11.11 -24.03 -5.11
N LEU A 232 10.17 -23.11 -5.37
CA LEU A 232 10.39 -21.67 -5.16
C LEU A 232 10.35 -21.36 -3.66
N ARG A 233 10.98 -20.25 -3.27
CA ARG A 233 11.11 -19.87 -1.84
C ARG A 233 11.68 -21.02 -0.99
N THR A 234 12.73 -21.69 -1.50
CA THR A 234 13.54 -22.68 -0.78
C THR A 234 15.04 -22.47 -1.05
N ASN A 235 15.93 -23.28 -0.47
CA ASN A 235 17.38 -23.20 -0.76
C ASN A 235 17.78 -23.89 -2.09
N ALA A 236 16.84 -24.06 -3.03
CA ALA A 236 17.10 -24.61 -4.35
C ALA A 236 18.06 -23.72 -5.16
N THR A 237 19.11 -24.30 -5.72
CA THR A 237 20.24 -23.55 -6.32
C THR A 237 19.86 -22.75 -7.58
N ASP A 238 18.83 -23.17 -8.30
CA ASP A 238 18.32 -22.52 -9.49
C ASP A 238 17.30 -21.42 -9.15
N TRP A 239 16.49 -21.58 -8.11
CA TRP A 239 15.73 -20.47 -7.52
C TRP A 239 16.67 -19.40 -6.96
N HIS A 240 17.72 -19.80 -6.22
CA HIS A 240 18.77 -18.90 -5.73
C HIS A 240 19.38 -18.07 -6.87
N ALA A 241 19.72 -18.71 -7.99
CA ALA A 241 20.24 -18.01 -9.17
C ALA A 241 19.22 -17.06 -9.82
N ALA A 242 17.91 -17.36 -9.73
CA ALA A 242 16.87 -16.62 -10.42
C ALA A 242 16.56 -15.24 -9.82
N TRP A 243 16.65 -15.08 -8.48
CA TRP A 243 16.41 -13.78 -7.82
C TRP A 243 17.65 -12.89 -7.67
N GLN A 244 18.86 -13.42 -7.86
CA GLN A 244 20.12 -12.70 -7.63
C GLN A 244 20.20 -11.35 -8.33
N ASP A 245 19.98 -11.32 -9.66
CA ASP A 245 20.11 -10.09 -10.46
C ASP A 245 19.10 -9.02 -10.02
N TYR A 246 17.87 -9.44 -9.68
CA TYR A 246 16.82 -8.55 -9.16
C TYR A 246 17.23 -7.92 -7.82
N VAL A 247 17.63 -8.73 -6.83
CA VAL A 247 18.06 -8.26 -5.51
C VAL A 247 19.31 -7.37 -5.62
N GLN A 248 20.26 -7.72 -6.48
CA GLN A 248 21.45 -6.90 -6.73
C GLN A 248 21.10 -5.56 -7.40
N GLY A 249 20.07 -5.52 -8.26
CA GLY A 249 19.50 -4.30 -8.81
C GLY A 249 18.90 -3.41 -7.72
N VAL A 250 18.01 -3.95 -6.88
CA VAL A 250 17.43 -3.24 -5.72
C VAL A 250 18.54 -2.65 -4.83
N ILE A 251 19.55 -3.45 -4.48
CA ILE A 251 20.70 -3.00 -3.67
C ILE A 251 21.42 -1.81 -4.33
N THR A 252 21.57 -1.82 -5.65
CA THR A 252 22.26 -0.76 -6.41
C THR A 252 21.49 0.56 -6.36
N GLU A 253 20.18 0.51 -6.62
CA GLU A 253 19.30 1.68 -6.58
C GLU A 253 19.09 2.21 -5.14
N THR A 254 19.01 1.33 -4.15
CA THR A 254 18.74 1.71 -2.75
C THR A 254 19.98 2.21 -1.99
N ALA A 255 21.18 1.74 -2.33
CA ALA A 255 22.40 2.04 -1.56
C ALA A 255 22.71 3.54 -1.36
N PRO A 256 22.50 4.44 -2.34
CA PRO A 256 22.69 5.88 -2.17
C PRO A 256 21.64 6.56 -1.27
N TYR A 257 20.49 5.91 -1.06
CA TYR A 257 19.28 6.47 -0.46
C TYR A 257 19.00 5.99 0.97
N GLN A 258 19.97 5.31 1.58
CA GLN A 258 19.95 5.00 3.00
C GLN A 258 20.08 6.28 3.84
N VAL A 259 19.50 6.29 5.04
CA VAL A 259 19.65 7.39 6.01
C VAL A 259 21.11 7.67 6.40
N THR A 260 21.99 6.66 6.28
CA THR A 260 23.47 6.80 6.42
C THR A 260 24.15 7.62 5.30
N LYS A 261 23.38 8.00 4.27
CA LYS A 261 23.79 8.80 3.10
C LYS A 261 22.91 10.06 2.92
N GLY A 262 22.05 10.37 3.89
CA GLY A 262 21.10 11.48 3.80
C GLY A 262 19.84 11.19 2.99
N GLY A 263 19.55 9.91 2.71
CA GLY A 263 18.31 9.47 2.06
C GLY A 263 17.22 9.00 3.03
N PRO A 264 16.05 8.59 2.52
CA PRO A 264 14.88 8.28 3.34
C PRO A 264 14.83 6.83 3.85
N VAL A 265 15.66 5.91 3.33
CA VAL A 265 15.53 4.47 3.65
C VAL A 265 16.13 4.17 5.02
N ILE A 266 15.29 3.64 5.93
CA ILE A 266 15.63 3.40 7.34
C ILE A 266 15.70 1.91 7.71
N ALA A 267 15.07 1.04 6.91
CA ALA A 267 15.12 -0.42 7.06
C ALA A 267 14.78 -1.11 5.73
N ILE A 268 15.14 -2.39 5.58
CA ILE A 268 14.72 -3.25 4.47
C ILE A 268 14.13 -4.55 5.02
N GLN A 269 12.94 -4.93 4.57
CA GLN A 269 12.36 -6.24 4.88
C GLN A 269 12.89 -7.30 3.91
N ILE A 270 13.12 -8.52 4.41
CA ILE A 270 13.47 -9.68 3.60
C ILE A 270 12.23 -10.57 3.42
N ASP A 271 11.94 -10.95 2.17
CA ASP A 271 10.80 -11.80 1.79
C ASP A 271 9.45 -11.28 2.34
N ASN A 272 8.41 -12.13 2.39
CA ASN A 272 7.10 -11.75 2.92
C ASN A 272 6.33 -12.91 3.56
N GLU A 273 5.79 -12.71 4.76
CA GLU A 273 4.90 -13.65 5.48
C GLU A 273 5.42 -15.11 5.43
N TYR A 274 6.68 -15.30 5.81
CA TYR A 274 7.41 -16.53 5.55
C TYR A 274 7.72 -17.31 6.83
N SER A 275 7.77 -18.64 6.73
CA SER A 275 8.01 -19.54 7.88
C SER A 275 9.43 -20.07 7.92
N GLN A 276 10.02 -20.20 9.12
CA GLN A 276 11.36 -20.78 9.31
C GLN A 276 11.42 -22.30 9.09
N GLU A 277 10.28 -22.99 9.03
CA GLU A 277 10.20 -24.45 8.94
C GLU A 277 9.58 -24.92 7.61
N PRO A 278 10.10 -26.01 7.00
CA PRO A 278 11.27 -26.81 7.41
C PRO A 278 12.59 -26.03 7.26
N ALA A 279 13.67 -26.52 7.87
CA ALA A 279 14.98 -25.84 7.92
C ALA A 279 15.54 -25.31 6.57
N THR A 280 15.16 -25.88 5.43
CA THR A 280 15.51 -25.36 4.08
C THR A 280 14.98 -23.94 3.85
N HIS A 281 13.87 -23.57 4.51
CA HIS A 281 13.29 -22.23 4.47
C HIS A 281 14.15 -21.22 5.22
N ALA A 282 14.55 -21.55 6.45
CA ALA A 282 15.47 -20.71 7.21
C ALA A 282 16.84 -20.56 6.50
N GLU A 283 17.30 -21.59 5.77
CA GLU A 283 18.49 -21.50 4.93
C GLU A 283 18.34 -20.54 3.75
N TYR A 284 17.22 -20.60 3.01
CA TYR A 284 16.87 -19.64 1.95
C TYR A 284 16.80 -18.20 2.44
N PHE A 285 16.10 -17.98 3.56
CA PHE A 285 15.96 -16.63 4.12
C PHE A 285 17.33 -16.06 4.53
N ARG A 286 18.22 -16.89 5.09
CA ARG A 286 19.62 -16.53 5.34
C ARG A 286 20.41 -16.24 4.05
N GLU A 287 20.11 -16.89 2.92
CA GLU A 287 20.77 -16.57 1.65
C GLU A 287 20.42 -15.14 1.17
N LEU A 288 19.14 -14.76 1.23
CA LEU A 288 18.70 -13.38 0.98
C LEU A 288 19.36 -12.39 1.95
N GLU A 289 19.31 -12.68 3.26
CA GLU A 289 19.96 -11.90 4.31
C GLU A 289 21.45 -11.70 4.01
N THR A 290 22.15 -12.78 3.63
CA THR A 290 23.59 -12.78 3.33
C THR A 290 23.92 -11.88 2.14
N VAL A 291 23.05 -11.78 1.13
CA VAL A 291 23.26 -10.87 -0.01
C VAL A 291 23.17 -9.41 0.43
N TYR A 292 22.17 -9.03 1.24
CA TYR A 292 22.12 -7.68 1.82
C TYR A 292 23.29 -7.41 2.76
N LEU A 293 23.66 -8.36 3.63
CA LEU A 293 24.77 -8.23 4.58
C LEU A 293 26.15 -8.15 3.89
N ASN A 294 26.33 -8.73 2.71
CA ASN A 294 27.58 -8.60 1.95
C ASN A 294 27.61 -7.39 1.00
N SER A 295 26.54 -6.57 1.00
CA SER A 295 26.42 -5.38 0.17
C SER A 295 26.72 -4.07 0.92
N SER A 296 26.56 -2.94 0.23
CA SER A 296 26.58 -1.59 0.79
C SER A 296 25.33 -1.21 1.61
N ILE A 297 24.33 -2.09 1.74
CA ILE A 297 23.20 -1.92 2.65
C ILE A 297 23.66 -2.12 4.10
N VAL A 298 23.41 -1.12 4.94
CA VAL A 298 23.82 -1.06 6.36
C VAL A 298 22.67 -0.74 7.32
N VAL A 299 21.50 -0.35 6.81
CA VAL A 299 20.27 -0.22 7.61
C VAL A 299 19.82 -1.59 8.17
N PRO A 300 19.01 -1.62 9.25
CA PRO A 300 18.49 -2.86 9.81
C PRO A 300 17.65 -3.67 8.80
N LEU A 301 17.76 -4.99 8.91
CA LEU A 301 16.95 -5.95 8.17
C LEU A 301 15.76 -6.40 9.03
N THR A 302 14.57 -6.51 8.44
CA THR A 302 13.31 -6.86 9.14
C THR A 302 12.60 -8.03 8.47
N ALA A 303 11.61 -8.60 9.16
CA ALA A 303 10.68 -9.59 8.64
C ALA A 303 9.26 -9.25 9.09
N ASN A 304 8.27 -9.81 8.40
CA ASN A 304 6.88 -9.83 8.83
C ASN A 304 6.41 -11.28 9.01
N ASP A 305 6.04 -11.62 10.24
CA ASP A 305 5.41 -12.88 10.62
C ASP A 305 3.89 -12.73 10.40
N PRO A 306 3.21 -13.61 9.65
CA PRO A 306 1.77 -13.48 9.33
C PRO A 306 0.85 -13.55 10.57
N GLY A 307 1.41 -13.86 11.74
CA GLY A 307 0.73 -13.75 13.01
C GLY A 307 1.63 -14.13 14.18
N GLU A 308 1.05 -14.72 15.22
CA GLU A 308 1.77 -15.03 16.46
C GLU A 308 2.72 -16.26 16.36
N GLU A 309 3.35 -16.55 15.21
CA GLU A 309 4.14 -17.78 15.00
C GLU A 309 5.51 -17.77 15.70
N ARG A 310 6.08 -16.58 15.96
CA ARG A 310 7.40 -16.35 16.57
C ARG A 310 8.55 -16.73 15.64
N ALA A 311 8.36 -16.60 14.33
CA ALA A 311 9.43 -16.81 13.35
C ALA A 311 10.47 -15.67 13.43
N TRP A 312 11.69 -15.91 12.95
CA TRP A 312 12.74 -14.90 12.73
C TRP A 312 13.30 -14.17 13.97
N ILE A 313 12.79 -14.45 15.19
CA ILE A 313 13.32 -13.88 16.44
C ILE A 313 14.66 -14.49 16.89
N ASN A 314 14.98 -15.70 16.41
CA ASN A 314 16.26 -16.37 16.67
C ASN A 314 16.52 -17.46 15.61
N GLY A 315 17.72 -18.06 15.66
CA GLY A 315 18.12 -19.14 14.75
C GLY A 315 18.65 -18.65 13.41
N THR A 316 18.58 -19.51 12.40
CA THR A 316 19.03 -19.23 11.03
C THR A 316 18.08 -18.22 10.37
N GLY A 317 18.62 -17.16 9.76
CA GLY A 317 17.83 -16.10 9.13
C GLY A 317 17.18 -15.11 10.10
N ALA A 318 17.56 -15.10 11.38
CA ALA A 318 16.97 -14.19 12.36
C ALA A 318 17.30 -12.72 12.03
N VAL A 319 16.26 -11.88 11.99
CA VAL A 319 16.36 -10.48 11.55
C VAL A 319 16.81 -9.52 12.66
N ASN A 320 17.11 -8.27 12.30
CA ASN A 320 17.49 -7.25 13.28
C ASN A 320 16.30 -6.72 14.06
N ILE A 321 15.15 -6.57 13.40
CA ILE A 321 13.89 -6.16 14.04
C ILE A 321 12.77 -7.11 13.62
N TYR A 322 12.19 -7.81 14.59
CA TYR A 322 11.02 -8.67 14.39
C TYR A 322 9.76 -7.81 14.22
N GLY A 323 8.94 -8.17 13.24
CA GLY A 323 7.63 -7.58 13.01
C GLY A 323 6.56 -8.65 12.86
N MET A 324 5.34 -8.33 13.30
CA MET A 324 4.19 -9.24 13.28
C MET A 324 2.99 -8.54 12.66
N ASP A 325 2.35 -9.20 11.70
CA ASP A 325 1.21 -8.64 10.98
C ASP A 325 -0.11 -8.98 11.67
N SER A 326 -1.16 -8.18 11.41
CA SER A 326 -2.48 -8.50 11.92
C SER A 326 -3.64 -7.87 11.15
N TYR A 327 -4.54 -8.75 10.69
CA TYR A 327 -5.80 -8.42 10.02
C TYR A 327 -7.02 -8.83 10.88
N PRO A 328 -7.31 -8.10 11.98
CA PRO A 328 -8.22 -8.58 13.03
C PRO A 328 -9.70 -8.68 12.63
N GLN A 329 -10.14 -8.10 11.51
CA GLN A 329 -11.47 -8.34 10.95
C GLN A 329 -11.48 -9.41 9.84
N GLY A 330 -10.32 -9.87 9.37
CA GLY A 330 -10.20 -10.60 8.12
C GLY A 330 -10.61 -9.75 6.92
N PHE A 331 -10.93 -10.42 5.80
CA PHE A 331 -11.11 -9.79 4.49
C PHE A 331 -12.53 -9.92 3.90
N ASP A 332 -13.49 -10.53 4.62
CA ASP A 332 -14.89 -10.61 4.17
C ASP A 332 -15.66 -9.33 4.51
N CYS A 333 -15.77 -8.44 3.54
CA CYS A 333 -16.52 -7.18 3.69
C CYS A 333 -18.05 -7.32 3.54
N SER A 334 -18.61 -8.54 3.45
CA SER A 334 -20.05 -8.75 3.19
C SER A 334 -20.98 -8.33 4.34
N ASN A 335 -20.44 -8.24 5.55
CA ASN A 335 -21.18 -7.88 6.76
C ASN A 335 -20.42 -6.79 7.54
N PRO A 336 -20.18 -5.60 6.96
CA PRO A 336 -19.16 -4.67 7.45
C PRO A 336 -19.49 -4.04 8.81
N GLU A 337 -20.76 -4.08 9.23
CA GLU A 337 -21.17 -3.65 10.57
C GLU A 337 -20.93 -4.72 11.65
N VAL A 338 -20.67 -5.98 11.29
CA VAL A 338 -20.38 -7.06 12.25
C VAL A 338 -18.88 -7.11 12.52
N TRP A 339 -18.48 -6.90 13.78
CA TRP A 339 -17.07 -6.85 14.16
C TRP A 339 -16.63 -8.09 14.94
N SER A 340 -15.44 -8.58 14.60
CA SER A 340 -14.61 -9.37 15.51
C SER A 340 -14.11 -8.47 16.65
N PRO A 341 -13.99 -8.96 17.91
CA PRO A 341 -13.43 -8.19 19.00
C PRO A 341 -11.93 -7.90 18.77
N VAL A 342 -11.40 -6.86 19.42
CA VAL A 342 -9.96 -6.56 19.37
C VAL A 342 -9.15 -7.71 19.96
N VAL A 343 -7.99 -8.00 19.36
CA VAL A 343 -7.01 -8.93 19.94
C VAL A 343 -6.45 -8.33 21.23
N THR A 344 -6.47 -9.10 22.32
CA THR A 344 -6.20 -8.59 23.68
C THR A 344 -4.81 -8.94 24.23
N ASN A 345 -4.08 -9.82 23.56
CA ASN A 345 -2.82 -10.39 24.05
C ASN A 345 -1.55 -9.82 23.39
N TYR A 346 -1.64 -8.91 22.40
CA TYR A 346 -0.48 -8.33 21.69
C TYR A 346 0.68 -7.91 22.62
N TYR A 347 0.39 -7.21 23.73
CA TYR A 347 1.44 -6.83 24.70
C TYR A 347 2.11 -8.05 25.33
N SER A 348 1.32 -8.99 25.86
CA SER A 348 1.83 -10.21 26.50
C SER A 348 2.49 -11.17 25.51
N TYR A 349 2.10 -11.13 24.24
CA TYR A 349 2.79 -11.84 23.17
C TYR A 349 4.18 -11.25 22.99
N HIS A 350 4.29 -9.96 22.67
CA HIS A 350 5.55 -9.23 22.52
C HIS A 350 6.50 -9.39 23.72
N ASP A 351 5.99 -9.19 24.94
CA ASP A 351 6.74 -9.34 26.21
C ASP A 351 7.30 -10.77 26.41
N SER A 352 6.65 -11.77 25.83
CA SER A 352 7.10 -13.17 25.84
C SER A 352 7.97 -13.57 24.64
N VAL A 353 8.11 -12.70 23.65
CA VAL A 353 8.72 -12.96 22.33
C VAL A 353 10.04 -12.23 22.20
N ASP A 354 9.99 -10.90 22.23
CA ASP A 354 11.18 -10.05 22.18
C ASP A 354 10.97 -8.72 22.95
N PRO A 355 10.96 -8.77 24.30
CA PRO A 355 10.82 -7.58 25.15
C PRO A 355 12.04 -6.63 25.10
N GLY A 356 13.07 -6.93 24.30
CA GLY A 356 14.25 -6.09 24.10
C GLY A 356 14.14 -5.17 22.88
N GLN A 357 13.17 -5.41 22.01
CA GLN A 357 12.94 -4.70 20.75
C GLN A 357 11.71 -3.80 20.82
N PRO A 358 11.57 -2.82 19.90
CA PRO A 358 10.36 -1.99 19.85
C PRO A 358 9.23 -2.76 19.17
N TRP A 359 8.02 -2.68 19.71
CA TRP A 359 6.90 -3.47 19.17
C TRP A 359 6.44 -2.93 17.80
N TYR A 360 6.51 -3.81 16.79
CA TYR A 360 6.40 -3.49 15.36
C TYR A 360 5.33 -4.31 14.64
N PHE A 361 4.45 -3.62 13.93
CA PHE A 361 3.52 -4.17 12.94
C PHE A 361 3.92 -3.69 11.53
N PRO A 362 4.59 -4.53 10.72
CA PRO A 362 4.87 -4.29 9.30
C PRO A 362 3.59 -4.17 8.47
N GLU A 363 2.55 -4.92 8.81
CA GLU A 363 1.20 -4.75 8.28
C GLU A 363 0.16 -4.78 9.40
N PHE A 364 -0.60 -3.69 9.50
CA PHE A 364 -1.85 -3.68 10.23
C PHE A 364 -2.99 -3.24 9.32
N GLN A 365 -4.15 -3.86 9.50
CA GLN A 365 -5.32 -3.64 8.65
C GLN A 365 -5.68 -2.15 8.48
N GLY A 366 -5.39 -1.61 7.29
CA GLY A 366 -5.87 -0.32 6.78
C GLY A 366 -7.11 -0.45 5.89
N GLY A 367 -7.52 -1.67 5.54
CA GLY A 367 -8.64 -1.96 4.63
C GLY A 367 -8.84 -3.46 4.38
N SER A 368 -9.25 -3.83 3.18
CA SER A 368 -9.32 -5.21 2.71
C SER A 368 -9.26 -5.29 1.19
N PHE A 369 -8.69 -6.36 0.63
CA PHE A 369 -8.93 -6.73 -0.75
C PHE A 369 -10.41 -7.17 -0.95
N ASP A 370 -10.85 -7.27 -2.20
CA ASP A 370 -12.18 -7.76 -2.56
C ASP A 370 -12.11 -8.63 -3.83
N ALA A 371 -12.97 -9.65 -3.91
CA ALA A 371 -12.86 -10.72 -4.89
C ALA A 371 -13.78 -10.52 -6.11
N TRP A 372 -13.57 -11.29 -7.18
CA TRP A 372 -14.57 -11.36 -8.26
C TRP A 372 -15.85 -12.06 -7.78
N GLY A 373 -17.00 -11.67 -8.32
CA GLY A 373 -18.25 -12.40 -8.12
C GLY A 373 -19.48 -11.51 -7.94
N PRO A 374 -20.70 -12.04 -8.21
CA PRO A 374 -21.96 -11.29 -8.09
C PRO A 374 -22.38 -11.05 -6.63
N THR A 375 -21.63 -11.61 -5.68
CA THR A 375 -21.79 -11.39 -4.24
C THR A 375 -20.54 -10.77 -3.62
N ALA A 376 -19.59 -10.31 -4.43
CA ALA A 376 -18.48 -9.50 -3.93
C ALA A 376 -19.05 -8.16 -3.43
N PRO A 377 -18.74 -7.74 -2.19
CA PRO A 377 -19.36 -6.58 -1.56
C PRO A 377 -18.88 -5.23 -2.13
N GLY A 378 -17.73 -5.19 -2.80
CA GLY A 378 -17.13 -3.94 -3.29
C GLY A 378 -16.35 -3.20 -2.20
N TYR A 379 -15.33 -2.45 -2.61
CA TYR A 379 -14.46 -1.69 -1.69
C TYR A 379 -15.20 -0.66 -0.83
N ASP A 380 -16.37 -0.19 -1.23
CA ASP A 380 -17.23 0.67 -0.40
C ASP A 380 -17.64 -0.01 0.92
N GLN A 381 -17.95 -1.32 0.90
CA GLN A 381 -18.26 -2.05 2.12
C GLN A 381 -16.99 -2.33 2.93
N CYS A 382 -15.85 -2.62 2.28
CA CYS A 382 -14.56 -2.76 2.96
C CYS A 382 -14.14 -1.48 3.70
N ARG A 383 -14.47 -0.31 3.13
CA ARG A 383 -14.27 1.01 3.75
C ARG A 383 -15.19 1.25 4.95
N ILE A 384 -16.37 0.62 5.00
CA ILE A 384 -17.26 0.63 6.18
C ILE A 384 -16.70 -0.29 7.28
N LEU A 385 -16.30 -1.52 6.93
CA LEU A 385 -15.74 -2.50 7.88
C LEU A 385 -14.56 -1.93 8.66
N THR A 386 -13.67 -1.25 7.92
CA THR A 386 -12.43 -0.64 8.43
C THR A 386 -12.54 0.89 8.57
N GLY A 387 -13.74 1.44 8.72
CA GLY A 387 -13.98 2.90 8.77
C GLY A 387 -13.43 3.61 10.01
N ALA A 388 -13.71 4.90 10.16
CA ALA A 388 -13.16 5.74 11.25
C ALA A 388 -13.31 5.15 12.67
N ASN A 389 -14.42 4.46 12.96
CA ASN A 389 -14.59 3.80 14.27
C ASN A 389 -13.62 2.61 14.45
N PHE A 390 -13.34 1.86 13.37
CA PHE A 390 -12.36 0.77 13.40
C PHE A 390 -10.97 1.34 13.65
N GLU A 391 -10.54 2.36 12.88
CA GLU A 391 -9.26 3.04 13.09
C GLU A 391 -9.15 3.60 14.52
N ASN A 392 -10.23 4.19 15.05
CA ASN A 392 -10.25 4.72 16.41
C ASN A 392 -10.12 3.62 17.48
N VAL A 393 -10.76 2.46 17.33
CA VAL A 393 -10.73 1.38 18.35
C VAL A 393 -9.50 0.49 18.21
N PHE A 394 -9.14 0.10 16.99
CA PHE A 394 -8.10 -0.89 16.72
C PHE A 394 -6.70 -0.28 16.73
N ASN A 395 -6.48 0.91 16.16
CA ASN A 395 -5.18 1.57 16.21
C ASN A 395 -4.82 1.95 17.65
N LEU A 396 -5.78 2.46 18.42
CA LEU A 396 -5.56 2.75 19.84
C LEU A 396 -5.37 1.46 20.67
N ASN A 397 -5.88 0.31 20.22
CA ASN A 397 -5.56 -0.98 20.84
C ASN A 397 -4.11 -1.41 20.57
N LEU A 398 -3.53 -1.11 19.39
CA LEU A 398 -2.08 -1.26 19.16
C LEU A 398 -1.28 -0.33 20.09
N TRP A 399 -1.72 0.91 20.23
CA TRP A 399 -1.08 1.88 21.12
C TRP A 399 -1.13 1.39 22.56
N ALA A 400 -2.27 0.83 23.01
CA ALA A 400 -2.44 0.18 24.32
C ALA A 400 -1.59 -1.10 24.49
N SER A 401 -1.25 -1.80 23.40
CA SER A 401 -0.25 -2.88 23.42
C SER A 401 1.20 -2.37 23.49
N ASN A 402 1.39 -1.06 23.54
CA ASN A 402 2.66 -0.34 23.55
C ASN A 402 3.43 -0.33 22.21
N ALA A 403 2.78 -0.65 21.08
CA ALA A 403 3.36 -0.53 19.74
C ALA A 403 3.93 0.89 19.45
N LYS A 404 5.06 0.96 18.75
CA LYS A 404 5.73 2.22 18.33
C LYS A 404 6.23 2.23 16.89
N LEU A 405 6.22 1.09 16.20
CA LEU A 405 6.37 1.00 14.76
C LEU A 405 5.08 0.39 14.22
N ILE A 406 4.32 1.14 13.43
CA ILE A 406 3.03 0.69 12.88
C ILE A 406 2.93 1.14 11.44
N ASN A 407 2.63 0.21 10.54
CA ASN A 407 2.33 0.48 9.14
C ASN A 407 0.91 0.01 8.80
N TYR A 408 0.09 0.89 8.23
CA TYR A 408 -1.28 0.55 7.82
C TYR A 408 -1.33 0.10 6.36
N TYR A 409 -1.70 -1.16 6.16
CA TYR A 409 -1.79 -1.81 4.86
C TYR A 409 -3.27 -1.92 4.44
N MET A 410 -3.76 -1.23 3.41
CA MET A 410 -3.16 -0.14 2.63
C MET A 410 -3.54 1.24 3.18
N LEU A 411 -2.67 2.24 2.99
CA LEU A 411 -3.03 3.65 3.15
C LEU A 411 -3.47 4.28 1.81
N TYR A 412 -2.80 3.90 0.71
CA TYR A 412 -3.25 4.11 -0.68
C TYR A 412 -2.94 2.84 -1.49
N GLY A 413 -3.97 2.15 -1.98
CA GLY A 413 -3.81 0.91 -2.73
C GLY A 413 -3.54 1.09 -4.23
N GLY A 414 -4.29 1.97 -4.91
CA GLY A 414 -4.13 2.26 -6.34
C GLY A 414 -4.84 1.26 -7.28
N THR A 415 -4.29 1.07 -8.48
CA THR A 415 -4.90 0.26 -9.55
C THR A 415 -4.02 -0.93 -9.94
N SER A 416 -4.56 -2.14 -9.94
CA SER A 416 -3.94 -3.34 -10.51
C SER A 416 -4.16 -3.40 -12.03
N TRP A 417 -3.50 -2.49 -12.75
CA TRP A 417 -3.56 -2.36 -14.21
C TRP A 417 -2.87 -3.54 -14.93
N GLY A 418 -3.20 -3.76 -16.21
CA GLY A 418 -2.68 -4.89 -17.00
C GLY A 418 -3.03 -6.26 -16.41
N ALA A 419 -2.09 -7.19 -16.52
CA ALA A 419 -2.12 -8.51 -15.88
C ALA A 419 -1.45 -8.52 -14.49
N LEU A 420 -1.46 -7.40 -13.75
CA LEU A 420 -0.93 -7.33 -12.39
C LEU A 420 -1.68 -8.15 -11.33
N PRO A 421 -3.03 -8.20 -11.27
CA PRO A 421 -3.72 -8.89 -10.19
C PRO A 421 -3.51 -10.41 -10.27
N PHE A 422 -3.50 -11.08 -9.13
CA PHE A 422 -3.74 -12.53 -9.08
C PHE A 422 -5.25 -12.80 -9.28
N PRO A 423 -5.66 -14.04 -9.64
CA PRO A 423 -7.05 -14.33 -10.00
C PRO A 423 -8.10 -14.00 -8.93
N GLY A 424 -7.73 -14.01 -7.65
CA GLY A 424 -8.66 -13.77 -6.55
C GLY A 424 -9.16 -12.32 -6.44
N VAL A 425 -8.55 -11.34 -7.13
CA VAL A 425 -8.95 -9.92 -7.10
C VAL A 425 -9.12 -9.32 -8.50
N TYR A 426 -9.83 -8.19 -8.58
CA TYR A 426 -10.09 -7.45 -9.82
C TYR A 426 -9.12 -6.28 -10.06
N THR A 427 -9.40 -5.42 -11.04
CA THR A 427 -8.46 -4.35 -11.46
C THR A 427 -8.33 -3.25 -10.41
N SER A 428 -9.43 -2.79 -9.80
CA SER A 428 -9.33 -1.84 -8.69
C SER A 428 -8.56 -2.48 -7.52
N TYR A 429 -7.72 -1.70 -6.86
CA TYR A 429 -7.14 -2.03 -5.56
C TYR A 429 -7.32 -0.84 -4.61
N ASP A 430 -8.50 -0.21 -4.62
CA ASP A 430 -8.88 0.86 -3.68
C ASP A 430 -8.70 0.43 -2.21
N TYR A 431 -8.92 -0.85 -1.94
CA TYR A 431 -8.72 -1.51 -0.65
C TYR A 431 -9.68 -1.02 0.45
N GLY A 432 -10.61 -0.11 0.18
CA GLY A 432 -11.35 0.60 1.22
C GLY A 432 -10.45 1.48 2.09
N SER A 433 -9.34 1.97 1.53
CA SER A 433 -8.27 2.67 2.23
C SER A 433 -8.60 4.15 2.52
N ALA A 434 -7.71 4.84 3.24
CA ALA A 434 -7.91 6.24 3.64
C ALA A 434 -7.70 7.23 2.47
N ILE A 435 -6.93 6.84 1.46
CA ILE A 435 -6.78 7.54 0.19
C ILE A 435 -7.33 6.59 -0.89
N ALA A 436 -8.45 6.93 -1.50
CA ALA A 436 -9.11 6.10 -2.51
C ALA A 436 -8.26 5.93 -3.78
N GLU A 437 -8.58 4.95 -4.62
CA GLU A 437 -7.86 4.65 -5.89
C GLU A 437 -7.69 5.87 -6.81
N ASN A 438 -8.71 6.73 -6.86
CA ASN A 438 -8.74 8.01 -7.59
C ASN A 438 -7.90 9.14 -6.92
N ARG A 439 -7.25 8.83 -5.79
CA ARG A 439 -6.44 9.68 -4.89
C ARG A 439 -7.22 10.61 -3.96
N GLU A 440 -8.54 10.48 -3.84
CA GLU A 440 -9.34 11.31 -2.94
C GLU A 440 -9.21 10.86 -1.47
N LEU A 441 -9.21 11.83 -0.55
CA LEU A 441 -9.23 11.57 0.89
C LEU A 441 -10.61 11.09 1.30
N THR A 442 -10.70 9.88 1.88
CA THR A 442 -11.98 9.25 2.23
C THR A 442 -12.45 9.61 3.63
N VAL A 443 -13.70 9.24 3.98
CA VAL A 443 -14.33 9.60 5.27
C VAL A 443 -13.63 9.09 6.53
N LYS A 444 -12.70 8.12 6.40
CA LYS A 444 -11.89 7.60 7.51
C LYS A 444 -10.59 8.40 7.74
N TYR A 445 -10.01 8.96 6.68
CA TYR A 445 -8.78 9.77 6.72
C TYR A 445 -8.72 10.84 7.85
N PRO A 446 -9.80 11.58 8.20
CA PRO A 446 -9.76 12.53 9.31
C PRO A 446 -9.42 11.91 10.67
N GLU A 447 -9.74 10.63 10.91
CA GLU A 447 -9.38 9.94 12.15
C GLU A 447 -7.88 9.64 12.20
N LEU A 448 -7.32 9.04 11.15
CA LEU A 448 -5.86 8.87 11.03
C LEU A 448 -5.12 10.21 11.19
N LYS A 449 -5.65 11.31 10.62
CA LYS A 449 -5.05 12.64 10.80
C LYS A 449 -5.06 13.10 12.26
N ARG A 450 -6.17 12.94 12.99
CA ARG A 450 -6.21 13.27 14.43
C ARG A 450 -5.18 12.44 15.21
N GLN A 451 -5.05 11.16 14.89
CA GLN A 451 -4.07 10.25 15.47
C GLN A 451 -2.62 10.69 15.18
N GLY A 452 -2.27 10.98 13.92
CA GLY A 452 -0.94 11.41 13.52
C GLY A 452 -0.54 12.77 14.10
N LEU A 453 -1.46 13.74 14.14
CA LEU A 453 -1.20 15.05 14.78
C LEU A 453 -0.99 14.92 16.30
N PHE A 454 -1.76 14.06 16.98
CA PHE A 454 -1.51 13.70 18.38
C PHE A 454 -0.12 13.08 18.57
N LEU A 455 0.22 12.02 17.83
CA LEU A 455 1.50 11.32 17.95
C LEU A 455 2.67 12.27 17.74
N ARG A 456 2.65 13.04 16.65
CA ARG A 456 3.71 13.98 16.28
C ARG A 456 3.94 15.09 17.31
N SER A 457 2.90 15.43 18.09
CA SER A 457 2.96 16.41 19.18
C SER A 457 3.15 15.79 20.58
N SER A 458 3.29 14.47 20.67
CA SER A 458 3.39 13.72 21.94
C SER A 458 4.71 12.92 22.07
N PRO A 459 5.91 13.55 22.07
CA PRO A 459 7.18 12.83 22.20
C PRO A 459 7.29 12.05 23.52
N ASP A 460 6.61 12.51 24.59
CA ASP A 460 6.44 11.77 25.85
C ASP A 460 5.83 10.36 25.64
N PHE A 461 5.06 10.14 24.57
CA PHE A 461 4.47 8.84 24.23
C PHE A 461 5.48 7.84 23.66
N TYR A 462 6.63 8.29 23.13
CA TYR A 462 7.51 7.42 22.35
C TYR A 462 8.33 6.47 23.21
N LYS A 463 8.46 6.80 24.51
CA LYS A 463 9.13 6.00 25.54
C LYS A 463 8.18 5.77 26.71
N THR A 464 7.31 4.78 26.59
CA THR A 464 6.35 4.42 27.65
C THR A 464 6.55 2.98 28.11
N ASP A 465 6.57 2.75 29.42
CA ASP A 465 6.38 1.42 30.00
C ASP A 465 4.88 1.10 30.06
N TRP A 466 4.53 -0.17 29.82
CA TRP A 466 3.20 -0.69 30.06
C TRP A 466 3.02 -0.97 31.56
N VAL A 467 2.09 -0.28 32.22
CA VAL A 467 1.97 -0.33 33.70
C VAL A 467 0.92 -1.33 34.15
N GLY A 468 -0.15 -1.51 33.38
CA GLY A 468 -1.28 -2.36 33.74
C GLY A 468 -2.57 -1.97 33.04
N ASN A 469 -3.64 -2.72 33.31
CA ASN A 469 -4.98 -2.44 32.81
C ASN A 469 -6.06 -2.60 33.89
N SER A 470 -7.32 -2.35 33.54
CA SER A 470 -8.45 -2.39 34.47
C SER A 470 -8.91 -3.81 34.87
N THR A 471 -8.55 -4.84 34.09
CA THR A 471 -8.79 -6.25 34.46
C THR A 471 -7.77 -6.74 35.50
N GLY A 472 -6.51 -6.28 35.41
CA GLY A 472 -5.44 -6.59 36.37
C GLY A 472 -5.51 -5.83 37.70
N GLY A 473 -6.51 -4.97 37.90
CA GLY A 473 -6.70 -4.20 39.14
C GLY A 473 -5.75 -3.00 39.35
N ILE A 474 -4.78 -2.81 38.45
CA ILE A 474 -3.85 -1.66 38.47
C ILE A 474 -4.57 -0.36 38.12
N VAL A 475 -5.49 -0.41 37.14
CA VAL A 475 -6.32 0.74 36.74
C VAL A 475 -7.72 0.55 37.33
N SER A 476 -8.23 1.56 38.05
CA SER A 476 -9.56 1.48 38.67
C SER A 476 -10.57 2.34 37.90
N VAL A 477 -11.63 1.70 37.41
CA VAL A 477 -12.77 2.34 36.72
C VAL A 477 -14.07 2.08 37.48
N SER A 478 -15.00 3.03 37.44
CA SER A 478 -16.29 2.92 38.14
C SER A 478 -17.32 2.04 37.44
N ASN A 479 -17.07 1.67 36.18
CA ASN A 479 -17.96 0.85 35.35
C ASN A 479 -17.11 -0.19 34.59
N PRO A 480 -17.28 -1.50 34.84
CA PRO A 480 -16.48 -2.55 34.20
C PRO A 480 -16.80 -2.76 32.72
N ALA A 481 -17.83 -2.10 32.17
CA ALA A 481 -18.04 -2.04 30.72
C ALA A 481 -16.97 -1.19 30.01
N ALA A 482 -16.19 -0.39 30.74
CA ALA A 482 -14.99 0.28 30.23
C ALA A 482 -13.73 -0.55 30.52
N PHE A 483 -12.88 -0.72 29.51
CA PHE A 483 -11.54 -1.29 29.63
C PHE A 483 -10.50 -0.20 29.40
N VAL A 484 -9.53 -0.09 30.32
CA VAL A 484 -8.51 0.99 30.27
C VAL A 484 -7.13 0.40 30.51
N THR A 485 -6.19 0.70 29.62
CA THR A 485 -4.76 0.40 29.77
C THR A 485 -4.00 1.65 30.16
N LEU A 486 -3.04 1.53 31.08
CA LEU A 486 -2.15 2.60 31.51
C LEU A 486 -0.74 2.39 30.96
N LEU A 487 -0.28 3.38 30.21
CA LEU A 487 1.11 3.52 29.77
C LEU A 487 1.72 4.74 30.47
N ARG A 488 3.00 4.68 30.84
CA ARG A 488 3.66 5.80 31.53
C ARG A 488 5.07 6.01 31.00
N ASN A 489 5.43 7.26 30.73
CA ASN A 489 6.81 7.62 30.44
C ASN A 489 7.64 7.57 31.75
N PRO A 490 8.73 6.79 31.83
CA PRO A 490 9.51 6.64 33.04
C PRO A 490 10.34 7.90 33.39
N ASP A 491 10.61 8.77 32.41
CA ASP A 491 11.46 9.96 32.56
C ASP A 491 10.63 11.19 32.96
N SER A 492 9.52 11.44 32.25
CA SER A 492 8.68 12.64 32.42
C SER A 492 7.45 12.44 33.31
N VAL A 493 7.18 11.19 33.72
CA VAL A 493 5.99 10.68 34.42
C VAL A 493 4.64 10.91 33.72
N ALA A 494 4.64 11.50 32.52
CA ALA A 494 3.47 11.65 31.68
C ALA A 494 2.80 10.29 31.47
N SER A 495 1.49 10.22 31.71
CA SER A 495 0.74 8.97 31.67
C SER A 495 -0.41 9.03 30.67
N PHE A 496 -0.63 7.92 29.98
CA PHE A 496 -1.60 7.76 28.90
C PHE A 496 -2.53 6.60 29.27
N TYR A 497 -3.78 6.92 29.55
CA TYR A 497 -4.84 5.97 29.86
C TYR A 497 -5.68 5.76 28.60
N ILE A 498 -5.43 4.66 27.89
CA ILE A 498 -6.13 4.33 26.65
C ILE A 498 -7.37 3.51 27.01
N ALA A 499 -8.53 4.14 26.87
CA ALA A 499 -9.84 3.61 27.24
C ALA A 499 -10.62 3.15 26.01
N ARG A 500 -11.35 2.04 26.11
CA ARG A 500 -12.34 1.55 25.12
C ARG A 500 -13.47 0.81 25.84
N GLN A 501 -14.53 0.39 25.15
CA GLN A 501 -15.45 -0.60 25.72
C GLN A 501 -14.73 -1.94 25.97
N GLY A 502 -15.13 -2.63 27.04
CA GLY A 502 -14.66 -3.97 27.39
C GLY A 502 -14.99 -4.99 26.32
N ASN A 503 -16.26 -5.01 25.87
CA ASN A 503 -16.62 -5.58 24.58
C ASN A 503 -16.43 -4.52 23.49
N SER A 504 -15.37 -4.62 22.69
CA SER A 504 -15.05 -3.64 21.65
C SER A 504 -16.02 -3.62 20.45
N THR A 505 -16.91 -4.62 20.33
CA THR A 505 -17.88 -4.70 19.22
C THR A 505 -19.16 -3.90 19.47
N THR A 506 -19.42 -3.50 20.73
CA THR A 506 -20.68 -2.86 21.11
C THR A 506 -20.82 -1.44 20.55
N THR A 507 -22.05 -1.13 20.13
CA THR A 507 -22.49 0.22 19.76
C THR A 507 -23.09 0.98 20.96
N ASP A 508 -23.11 0.37 22.16
CA ASP A 508 -23.62 1.01 23.37
C ASP A 508 -22.71 2.16 23.88
N VAL A 509 -23.37 3.21 24.36
CA VAL A 509 -22.72 4.31 25.08
C VAL A 509 -22.27 3.83 26.47
N THR A 510 -20.98 3.94 26.76
CA THR A 510 -20.38 3.55 28.04
C THR A 510 -19.88 4.77 28.79
N THR A 511 -20.42 5.03 29.98
CA THR A 511 -19.93 6.11 30.86
C THR A 511 -19.26 5.54 32.11
N PHE A 512 -18.10 6.10 32.48
CA PHE A 512 -17.30 5.67 33.63
C PHE A 512 -16.55 6.84 34.28
N LYS A 513 -16.07 6.65 35.52
CA LYS A 513 -15.03 7.47 36.14
C LYS A 513 -13.74 6.67 36.28
N LEU A 514 -12.60 7.34 36.25
CA LEU A 514 -11.26 6.77 36.26
C LEU A 514 -10.50 7.29 37.50
N ASN A 515 -9.88 6.41 38.27
CA ASN A 515 -8.93 6.80 39.30
C ASN A 515 -7.55 7.03 38.65
N VAL A 516 -7.01 8.24 38.78
CA VAL A 516 -5.70 8.61 38.21
C VAL A 516 -4.70 8.96 39.30
N SER A 517 -3.42 8.73 38.98
CA SER A 517 -2.28 9.20 39.77
C SER A 517 -1.59 10.32 39.02
N THR A 518 -1.51 11.49 39.65
CA THR A 518 -0.91 12.69 39.05
C THR A 518 0.16 13.30 39.96
N SER A 519 0.93 14.28 39.49
CA SER A 519 1.82 15.11 40.32
C SER A 519 1.10 15.83 41.47
N ALA A 520 -0.21 16.08 41.35
CA ALA A 520 -1.06 16.63 42.41
C ALA A 520 -1.68 15.57 43.34
N GLY A 521 -1.28 14.30 43.21
CA GLY A 521 -1.77 13.16 43.98
C GLY A 521 -2.81 12.30 43.24
N ASN A 522 -3.44 11.39 44.00
CA ASN A 522 -4.42 10.44 43.47
C ASN A 522 -5.84 10.95 43.65
N PHE A 523 -6.64 10.95 42.59
CA PHE A 523 -8.06 11.30 42.65
C PHE A 523 -8.85 10.72 41.47
N VAL A 524 -10.18 10.72 41.61
CA VAL A 524 -11.11 10.27 40.58
C VAL A 524 -11.43 11.42 39.62
N ILE A 525 -11.31 11.15 38.31
CA ILE A 525 -11.75 12.03 37.24
C ILE A 525 -12.94 11.40 36.47
N PRO A 526 -13.89 12.19 35.94
CA PRO A 526 -13.96 13.64 36.04
C PRO A 526 -14.36 14.13 37.43
N ARG A 527 -13.91 15.33 37.79
CA ARG A 527 -14.20 16.02 39.05
C ARG A 527 -15.43 16.90 38.96
N SER A 528 -15.67 17.52 37.81
CA SER A 528 -16.74 18.50 37.58
C SER A 528 -17.90 17.93 36.76
N THR A 529 -17.62 16.97 35.87
CA THR A 529 -18.63 16.35 34.98
C THR A 529 -19.11 14.99 35.50
N SER A 530 -20.17 14.48 34.89
CA SER A 530 -20.85 13.24 35.27
C SER A 530 -19.98 11.98 35.10
N GLY A 531 -19.20 11.91 34.03
CA GLY A 531 -18.28 10.80 33.72
C GLY A 531 -17.53 11.02 32.40
N ILE A 532 -16.56 10.16 32.12
CA ILE A 532 -15.99 9.99 30.78
C ILE A 532 -16.95 9.13 29.99
N THR A 533 -17.43 9.63 28.86
CA THR A 533 -18.31 8.89 27.94
C THR A 533 -17.53 8.36 26.74
N LEU A 534 -17.75 7.09 26.41
CA LEU A 534 -17.40 6.48 25.12
C LEU A 534 -18.70 6.28 24.34
N GLY A 535 -18.80 6.86 23.14
CA GLY A 535 -19.82 6.49 22.17
C GLY A 535 -19.61 5.05 21.66
N GLY A 536 -20.61 4.46 21.02
CA GLY A 536 -20.50 3.11 20.46
C GLY A 536 -19.27 2.93 19.57
N ARG A 537 -18.48 1.87 19.78
CA ARG A 537 -17.20 1.62 19.08
C ARG A 537 -16.25 2.82 19.12
N GLN A 538 -15.88 3.24 20.33
CA GLN A 538 -14.98 4.39 20.53
C GLN A 538 -13.88 4.06 21.55
N SER A 539 -12.66 4.52 21.23
CA SER A 539 -11.54 4.61 22.16
C SER A 539 -11.15 6.07 22.40
N LYS A 540 -10.62 6.34 23.60
CA LYS A 540 -10.15 7.67 24.02
C LYS A 540 -8.83 7.55 24.77
N ILE A 541 -7.94 8.51 24.53
CA ILE A 541 -6.69 8.71 25.25
C ILE A 541 -6.94 9.77 26.32
N ILE A 542 -6.88 9.37 27.58
CA ILE A 542 -6.93 10.28 28.73
C ILE A 542 -5.49 10.49 29.20
N VAL A 543 -5.02 11.74 29.24
CA VAL A 543 -3.62 12.07 29.58
C VAL A 543 -3.51 12.67 30.98
N THR A 544 -2.39 12.42 31.68
CA THR A 544 -2.02 13.09 32.94
C THR A 544 -0.55 13.48 32.98
N ASP A 545 -0.24 14.58 33.68
CA ASP A 545 1.10 15.20 33.77
C ASP A 545 1.79 15.48 32.42
N TYR A 546 0.97 15.60 31.38
CA TYR A 546 1.34 15.65 29.98
C TYR A 546 1.81 17.05 29.57
N SER A 547 2.96 17.13 28.92
CA SER A 547 3.61 18.38 28.54
C SER A 547 2.93 19.01 27.31
N PHE A 548 2.68 20.31 27.32
CA PHE A 548 2.30 21.05 26.12
C PHE A 548 3.20 22.28 25.93
N GLY A 549 3.98 22.29 24.85
CA GLY A 549 5.03 23.28 24.65
C GLY A 549 6.21 23.10 25.61
N SER A 550 6.87 24.21 25.95
CA SER A 550 8.17 24.23 26.65
C SER A 550 8.08 24.16 28.18
N SER A 551 7.00 24.69 28.76
CA SER A 551 6.90 24.89 30.21
C SER A 551 5.53 24.54 30.79
N SER A 552 4.52 24.40 29.94
CA SER A 552 3.14 24.18 30.34
C SER A 552 2.80 22.70 30.45
N LYS A 553 1.92 22.34 31.39
CA LYS A 553 1.46 20.96 31.60
C LYS A 553 -0.05 20.85 31.78
N VAL A 554 -0.61 19.80 31.19
CA VAL A 554 -1.94 19.27 31.44
C VAL A 554 -1.85 18.34 32.66
N LEU A 555 -2.41 18.74 33.80
CA LEU A 555 -2.46 17.89 34.99
C LEU A 555 -3.28 16.63 34.69
N TYR A 556 -4.44 16.81 34.05
CA TYR A 556 -5.17 15.75 33.35
C TYR A 556 -6.11 16.32 32.29
N SER A 557 -6.46 15.53 31.27
CA SER A 557 -7.53 15.86 30.32
C SER A 557 -8.33 14.61 29.93
N THR A 558 -9.67 14.73 29.96
CA THR A 558 -10.59 13.75 29.38
C THR A 558 -11.06 14.15 27.98
N ALA A 559 -10.91 15.42 27.61
CA ALA A 559 -10.91 15.85 26.22
C ALA A 559 -9.68 15.27 25.50
N GLN A 560 -9.82 14.95 24.22
CA GLN A 560 -8.72 14.44 23.39
C GLN A 560 -7.78 15.59 23.00
N VAL A 561 -6.51 15.29 22.74
CA VAL A 561 -5.50 16.28 22.31
C VAL A 561 -5.30 16.11 20.80
N LEU A 562 -5.50 17.18 20.03
CA LEU A 562 -5.16 17.23 18.60
C LEU A 562 -3.72 17.71 18.39
N PHE A 563 -3.30 18.71 19.16
CA PHE A 563 -1.97 19.30 19.09
C PHE A 563 -1.51 19.81 20.46
N ALA A 564 -0.25 19.57 20.80
CA ALA A 564 0.41 20.13 21.97
C ALA A 564 1.88 20.49 21.64
N GLY A 565 2.24 21.77 21.66
CA GLY A 565 3.58 22.15 21.22
C GLY A 565 3.85 23.63 21.32
N GLN A 566 4.84 24.12 20.58
CA GLN A 566 5.11 25.55 20.47
C GLN A 566 4.83 26.07 19.06
N ILE A 567 4.27 27.27 18.98
CA ILE A 567 4.12 28.03 17.73
C ILE A 567 4.65 29.44 18.00
N GLY A 568 5.76 29.82 17.35
CA GLY A 568 6.42 31.12 17.60
C GLY A 568 6.91 31.31 19.05
N GLY A 569 7.29 30.23 19.74
CA GLY A 569 7.70 30.26 21.15
C GLY A 569 6.55 30.33 22.17
N ARG A 570 5.29 30.40 21.72
CA ARG A 570 4.08 30.32 22.55
C ARG A 570 3.69 28.85 22.74
N ASP A 571 3.39 28.44 23.97
CA ASP A 571 2.88 27.10 24.27
C ASP A 571 1.41 26.98 23.80
N VAL A 572 1.11 26.07 22.89
CA VAL A 572 -0.22 25.91 22.27
C VAL A 572 -0.76 24.50 22.55
N LEU A 573 -2.00 24.44 23.04
CA LEU A 573 -2.77 23.22 23.24
C LEU A 573 -4.11 23.31 22.48
N PHE A 574 -4.40 22.32 21.66
CA PHE A 574 -5.69 22.18 20.98
C PHE A 574 -6.34 20.87 21.43
N LEU A 575 -7.44 21.01 22.18
CA LEU A 575 -8.28 19.91 22.65
C LEU A 575 -9.50 19.69 21.74
N TYR A 576 -10.09 18.51 21.76
CA TYR A 576 -11.38 18.25 21.12
C TYR A 576 -12.22 17.21 21.87
N GLY A 577 -13.50 17.15 21.55
CA GLY A 577 -14.42 16.15 22.11
C GLY A 577 -15.68 15.94 21.27
N ASP A 578 -16.37 14.84 21.54
CA ASP A 578 -17.66 14.55 20.93
C ASP A 578 -18.72 15.58 21.39
N PRO A 579 -19.41 16.28 20.47
CA PRO A 579 -20.33 17.37 20.80
C PRO A 579 -21.55 16.92 21.61
N THR A 580 -21.82 15.61 21.72
CA THR A 580 -22.89 15.04 22.55
C THR A 580 -22.46 14.74 23.99
N SER A 581 -21.17 14.86 24.31
CA SER A 581 -20.58 14.41 25.57
C SER A 581 -19.96 15.54 26.41
N GLU A 582 -19.86 15.33 27.72
CA GLU A 582 -19.12 16.20 28.64
C GLU A 582 -17.63 15.83 28.65
N SER A 583 -16.74 16.82 28.75
CA SER A 583 -15.32 16.61 29.04
C SER A 583 -14.74 17.69 29.96
N GLU A 584 -13.56 17.45 30.54
CA GLU A 584 -12.83 18.45 31.31
C GLU A 584 -11.31 18.31 31.16
N ALA A 585 -10.60 19.42 31.35
CA ALA A 585 -9.14 19.47 31.40
C ALA A 585 -8.69 20.35 32.58
N ALA A 586 -7.70 19.88 33.33
CA ALA A 586 -7.08 20.62 34.43
C ALA A 586 -5.70 21.11 33.99
N LEU A 587 -5.54 22.44 33.90
CA LEU A 587 -4.41 23.11 33.27
C LEU A 587 -3.78 24.12 34.23
N THR A 588 -2.46 24.28 34.19
CA THR A 588 -1.79 25.42 34.84
C THR A 588 -1.69 26.56 33.83
N LEU A 589 -2.42 27.65 34.06
CA LEU A 589 -2.60 28.73 33.09
C LEU A 589 -2.08 30.09 33.60
N SER A 590 -1.35 30.81 32.75
CA SER A 590 -0.78 32.14 33.01
C SER A 590 -1.51 33.24 32.20
N GLY A 591 -1.72 34.40 32.81
CA GLY A 591 -2.42 35.53 32.18
C GLY A 591 -3.91 35.63 32.53
N THR A 592 -4.75 35.99 31.56
CA THR A 592 -6.18 36.27 31.76
C THR A 592 -7.03 35.29 30.95
N PRO A 593 -8.12 34.71 31.50
CA PRO A 593 -9.01 33.85 30.74
C PRO A 593 -9.63 34.56 29.55
N ARG A 594 -9.71 33.84 28.43
CA ARG A 594 -10.41 34.31 27.22
C ARG A 594 -11.43 33.30 26.73
N ILE A 595 -12.22 32.80 27.68
CA ILE A 595 -13.26 31.80 27.46
C ILE A 595 -14.35 32.42 26.57
N GLN A 596 -14.40 31.96 25.32
CA GLN A 596 -15.42 32.34 24.35
C GLN A 596 -16.27 31.11 24.02
N GLY A 597 -17.59 31.31 23.93
CA GLY A 597 -18.56 30.26 23.63
C GLY A 597 -19.49 29.91 24.79
N ALA A 598 -20.72 29.52 24.45
CA ALA A 598 -21.63 28.87 25.39
C ALA A 598 -21.17 27.43 25.65
N GLY A 599 -21.50 26.87 26.81
CA GLY A 599 -21.15 25.48 27.14
C GLY A 599 -19.76 25.29 27.76
N VAL A 600 -18.95 26.34 27.92
CA VAL A 600 -17.68 26.27 28.67
C VAL A 600 -17.83 26.91 30.05
N SER A 601 -17.26 26.28 31.07
CA SER A 601 -17.06 26.88 32.39
C SER A 601 -15.67 26.57 32.93
N SER A 602 -15.17 27.35 33.89
CA SER A 602 -13.88 27.08 34.52
C SER A 602 -13.89 27.39 36.02
N VAL A 603 -13.12 26.62 36.78
CA VAL A 603 -12.88 26.84 38.21
C VAL A 603 -11.38 26.77 38.45
N SER A 604 -10.81 27.84 39.01
CA SER A 604 -9.40 27.91 39.37
C SER A 604 -9.22 27.71 40.87
N SER A 605 -8.32 26.81 41.27
CA SER A 605 -7.98 26.52 42.66
C SER A 605 -6.53 26.07 42.76
N ASN A 606 -5.79 26.60 43.75
CA ASN A 606 -4.37 26.26 44.00
C ASN A 606 -3.46 26.34 42.75
N GLY A 607 -3.70 27.30 41.85
CA GLY A 607 -2.91 27.49 40.62
C GLY A 607 -3.28 26.57 39.45
N VAL A 608 -4.26 25.68 39.62
CA VAL A 608 -4.80 24.83 38.55
C VAL A 608 -6.19 25.33 38.18
N THR A 609 -6.42 25.50 36.88
CA THR A 609 -7.72 25.83 36.29
C THR A 609 -8.32 24.57 35.67
N THR A 610 -9.39 24.05 36.26
CA THR A 610 -10.22 23.02 35.64
C THR A 610 -11.22 23.69 34.72
N VAL A 611 -11.13 23.40 33.42
CA VAL A 611 -12.08 23.81 32.38
C VAL A 611 -13.01 22.65 32.09
N THR A 612 -14.31 22.92 32.06
CA THR A 612 -15.37 21.97 31.76
C THR A 612 -16.04 22.34 30.44
N PHE A 613 -16.14 21.36 29.55
CA PHE A 613 -16.80 21.45 28.26
C PHE A 613 -18.12 20.66 28.34
N LEU A 614 -19.24 21.37 28.19
CA LEU A 614 -20.59 20.80 28.16
C LEU A 614 -21.00 20.43 26.71
N PRO A 615 -22.02 19.59 26.52
CA PRO A 615 -22.49 19.21 25.19
C PRO A 615 -23.02 20.41 24.39
N GLY A 616 -22.91 20.32 23.07
CA GLY A 616 -23.42 21.31 22.11
C GLY A 616 -22.40 22.34 21.61
N ILE A 617 -21.12 22.24 22.00
CA ILE A 617 -20.05 23.03 21.39
C ILE A 617 -19.83 22.53 19.96
N GLN A 618 -19.82 23.46 18.99
CA GLN A 618 -19.54 23.21 17.58
C GLN A 618 -18.64 24.33 17.05
N GLY A 619 -17.70 23.99 16.17
CA GLY A 619 -16.68 24.91 15.67
C GLY A 619 -15.50 25.09 16.65
N LEU A 620 -14.52 25.89 16.24
CA LEU A 620 -13.35 26.21 17.05
C LEU A 620 -13.70 27.33 18.06
N ILE A 621 -13.34 27.12 19.32
CA ILE A 621 -13.41 28.13 20.38
C ILE A 621 -12.08 28.31 21.11
N THR A 622 -11.83 29.55 21.54
CA THR A 622 -10.66 29.89 22.36
C THR A 622 -11.05 29.85 23.83
N ILE A 623 -10.22 29.16 24.61
CA ILE A 623 -10.40 28.94 26.05
C ILE A 623 -9.48 29.86 26.85
N TRP A 624 -8.23 29.98 26.39
CA TRP A 624 -7.20 30.79 27.04
C TRP A 624 -6.29 31.45 26.00
N ASP A 625 -5.92 32.71 26.21
CA ASP A 625 -5.24 33.55 25.22
C ASP A 625 -4.31 34.54 25.95
N SER A 626 -3.05 34.15 26.17
CA SER A 626 -1.99 35.00 26.72
C SER A 626 -0.76 35.01 25.79
N SER A 627 0.20 35.91 26.03
CA SER A 627 1.45 35.95 25.26
C SER A 627 2.28 34.68 25.36
N GLU A 628 2.09 33.90 26.42
CA GLU A 628 2.82 32.66 26.70
C GLU A 628 2.03 31.41 26.27
N GLN A 629 0.69 31.45 26.35
CA GLN A 629 -0.17 30.27 26.19
C GLN A 629 -1.37 30.53 25.28
N LEU A 630 -1.73 29.53 24.45
CA LEU A 630 -3.00 29.43 23.74
C LEU A 630 -3.66 28.09 24.05
N VAL A 631 -4.92 28.10 24.47
CA VAL A 631 -5.73 26.88 24.62
C VAL A 631 -6.98 26.99 23.76
N LEU A 632 -7.14 26.02 22.86
CA LEU A 632 -8.25 25.89 21.91
C LEU A 632 -9.06 24.64 22.22
N TYR A 633 -10.35 24.66 21.89
CA TYR A 633 -11.22 23.49 21.90
C TYR A 633 -12.13 23.47 20.66
N SER A 634 -12.48 22.29 20.16
CA SER A 634 -13.56 22.12 19.16
C SER A 634 -14.31 20.80 19.33
N ASP A 635 -15.37 20.61 18.55
CA ASP A 635 -15.91 19.28 18.29
C ASP A 635 -14.95 18.43 17.43
N THR A 636 -15.19 17.12 17.38
CA THR A 636 -14.40 16.13 16.62
C THR A 636 -14.37 16.36 15.11
N ASP A 637 -15.46 16.86 14.51
CA ASP A 637 -15.56 17.05 13.06
C ASP A 637 -14.76 18.29 12.65
N THR A 638 -14.92 19.39 13.40
CA THR A 638 -14.07 20.58 13.27
C THR A 638 -12.59 20.24 13.47
N ALA A 639 -12.24 19.42 14.47
CA ALA A 639 -10.86 18.96 14.67
C ALA A 639 -10.32 18.19 13.45
N GLY A 640 -11.19 17.42 12.77
CA GLY A 640 -10.89 16.75 11.49
C GLY A 640 -10.59 17.69 10.33
N THR A 641 -10.99 18.98 10.38
CA THR A 641 -10.67 19.98 9.35
C THR A 641 -9.29 20.64 9.52
N PHE A 642 -8.63 20.42 10.67
CA PHE A 642 -7.33 21.04 10.95
C PHE A 642 -6.15 20.22 10.42
N TRP A 643 -5.11 20.96 10.10
CA TRP A 643 -3.81 20.54 9.57
C TRP A 643 -2.73 21.22 10.41
N SER A 644 -1.53 20.68 10.36
CA SER A 644 -0.38 21.31 11.01
C SER A 644 0.89 21.06 10.20
N PRO A 645 1.03 21.70 9.02
CA PRO A 645 2.25 21.56 8.24
C PRO A 645 3.45 22.10 9.03
N GLU A 646 4.54 21.35 9.08
CA GLU A 646 5.80 21.88 9.58
C GLU A 646 6.29 23.05 8.71
N ILE A 647 7.09 23.92 9.33
CA ILE A 647 7.88 24.93 8.65
C ILE A 647 9.29 24.37 8.49
N PRO A 648 9.76 24.11 7.26
CA PRO A 648 11.12 23.66 6.99
C PRO A 648 12.19 24.48 7.70
N ALA A 649 13.27 23.82 8.10
CA ALA A 649 14.52 24.52 8.38
C ALA A 649 15.16 25.02 7.07
N ASN A 650 16.23 25.81 7.18
CA ASN A 650 17.03 26.19 6.01
C ASN A 650 17.64 24.94 5.34
N ASP A 651 17.70 24.91 4.01
CA ASP A 651 18.19 23.78 3.20
C ASP A 651 19.64 23.32 3.53
N SER A 652 20.39 24.15 4.27
CA SER A 652 21.71 23.77 4.81
C SER A 652 21.67 22.76 5.97
N VAL A 653 20.49 22.44 6.50
CA VAL A 653 20.28 21.50 7.61
C VAL A 653 19.94 20.12 7.05
N GLU A 654 20.67 19.09 7.48
CA GLU A 654 20.37 17.69 7.12
C GLU A 654 18.92 17.37 7.54
N PHE A 655 18.14 16.77 6.63
CA PHE A 655 16.73 16.44 6.86
C PHE A 655 15.81 17.64 7.19
N ALA A 656 16.03 18.83 6.59
CA ALA A 656 15.29 20.09 6.87
C ALA A 656 13.74 19.99 6.95
N ASN A 657 13.11 19.06 6.21
CA ASN A 657 11.66 18.84 6.15
C ASN A 657 11.16 17.71 7.08
N TYR A 658 12.07 17.01 7.76
CA TYR A 658 11.73 15.92 8.67
C TYR A 658 11.50 16.47 10.08
N TRP A 659 10.29 16.27 10.58
CA TRP A 659 9.89 16.63 11.94
C TRP A 659 10.78 15.91 12.98
N GLN A 660 11.22 16.62 14.02
CA GLN A 660 12.22 16.21 15.03
C GLN A 660 13.69 16.20 14.59
N PHE A 661 13.98 16.14 13.29
CA PHE A 661 15.35 16.05 12.78
C PHE A 661 15.85 17.41 12.27
N GLY A 662 15.28 17.89 11.18
CA GLY A 662 15.59 19.22 10.65
C GLY A 662 14.77 20.32 11.31
N THR A 663 13.48 20.07 11.62
CA THR A 663 12.58 21.08 12.18
C THR A 663 11.67 20.55 13.28
N ASN A 664 11.36 21.42 14.23
CA ASN A 664 10.27 21.29 15.21
C ASN A 664 9.32 22.51 15.16
N SER A 665 9.41 23.33 14.10
CA SER A 665 8.56 24.49 13.89
C SER A 665 7.32 24.07 13.10
N SER A 666 6.14 24.43 13.57
CA SER A 666 4.86 24.14 12.90
C SER A 666 3.87 25.29 13.10
N ILE A 667 2.77 25.20 12.36
CA ILE A 667 1.59 26.07 12.49
C ILE A 667 0.33 25.20 12.66
N LEU A 668 -0.83 25.80 12.90
CA LEU A 668 -2.13 25.16 12.72
C LEU A 668 -2.86 25.84 11.58
N VAL A 669 -3.51 25.05 10.72
CA VAL A 669 -4.30 25.54 9.57
C VAL A 669 -5.61 24.75 9.50
N GLY A 670 -6.77 25.39 9.63
CA GLY A 670 -8.08 24.77 9.52
C GLY A 670 -8.89 25.34 8.37
N GLY A 671 -9.75 24.51 7.78
CA GLY A 671 -10.68 24.88 6.69
C GLY A 671 -10.42 24.16 5.37
N PRO A 672 -9.24 24.30 4.73
CA PRO A 672 -8.96 23.69 3.41
C PRO A 672 -9.09 22.17 3.35
N TYR A 673 -9.41 21.66 2.15
CA TYR A 673 -9.52 20.22 1.87
C TYR A 673 -8.20 19.48 2.10
N LEU A 674 -7.07 20.10 1.75
CA LEU A 674 -5.73 19.60 2.02
C LEU A 674 -4.77 20.77 2.19
N VAL A 675 -3.84 20.67 3.13
CA VAL A 675 -2.69 21.58 3.24
C VAL A 675 -1.43 20.74 3.06
N ARG A 676 -0.73 20.97 1.94
CA ARG A 676 0.40 20.15 1.47
C ARG A 676 1.72 20.54 2.11
N ASN A 677 1.97 21.85 2.23
CA ASN A 677 3.13 22.39 2.93
C ASN A 677 2.93 23.87 3.32
N ALA A 678 3.85 24.36 4.15
CA ALA A 678 3.91 25.75 4.58
C ALA A 678 5.37 26.24 4.66
N THR A 679 5.61 27.50 4.32
CA THR A 679 6.94 28.14 4.47
C THR A 679 6.77 29.56 4.99
N ILE A 680 7.71 30.03 5.82
CA ILE A 680 7.73 31.41 6.32
C ILE A 680 8.95 32.13 5.75
N THR A 681 8.74 33.26 5.09
CA THR A 681 9.81 34.12 4.57
C THR A 681 9.55 35.56 5.01
N GLY A 682 10.43 36.09 5.87
CA GLY A 682 10.17 37.34 6.57
C GLY A 682 8.87 37.24 7.37
N SER A 683 7.98 38.22 7.21
CA SER A 683 6.65 38.23 7.85
C SER A 683 5.53 37.57 7.02
N THR A 684 5.87 36.81 5.97
CA THR A 684 4.88 36.17 5.08
C THR A 684 4.89 34.66 5.23
N LEU A 685 3.73 34.09 5.51
CA LEU A 685 3.46 32.66 5.49
C LEU A 685 2.88 32.27 4.12
N ALA A 686 3.59 31.43 3.37
CA ALA A 686 3.07 30.82 2.15
C ALA A 686 2.52 29.43 2.46
N LEU A 687 1.23 29.23 2.16
CA LEU A 687 0.54 27.95 2.24
C LEU A 687 0.35 27.39 0.82
N ARG A 688 0.58 26.09 0.66
CA ARG A 688 0.19 25.33 -0.54
C ARG A 688 -0.79 24.24 -0.16
N GLY A 689 -1.85 24.06 -0.94
CA GLY A 689 -2.88 23.07 -0.67
C GLY A 689 -4.01 23.08 -1.70
N ASP A 690 -5.07 22.35 -1.38
CA ASP A 690 -6.18 22.10 -2.29
C ASP A 690 -7.51 22.58 -1.69
N LEU A 691 -8.43 22.99 -2.57
CA LEU A 691 -9.81 23.34 -2.24
C LEU A 691 -10.79 22.52 -3.07
N ASN A 692 -11.83 21.98 -2.41
CA ASN A 692 -13.02 21.40 -3.04
C ASN A 692 -14.29 22.23 -2.80
N ASP A 693 -14.24 23.21 -1.89
CA ASP A 693 -15.28 24.20 -1.62
C ASP A 693 -14.64 25.52 -1.17
N SER A 694 -15.44 26.60 -1.11
CA SER A 694 -15.05 27.87 -0.48
C SER A 694 -15.14 27.75 1.03
N VAL A 695 -14.04 28.01 1.73
CA VAL A 695 -13.91 27.73 3.17
C VAL A 695 -13.36 28.93 3.94
N GLN A 696 -13.72 29.02 5.22
CA GLN A 696 -13.02 29.89 6.15
C GLN A 696 -11.67 29.26 6.49
N LEU A 697 -10.59 29.91 6.06
CA LEU A 697 -9.23 29.60 6.50
C LEU A 697 -9.02 30.14 7.90
N THR A 698 -8.58 29.29 8.83
CA THR A 698 -8.13 29.66 10.18
C THR A 698 -6.68 29.25 10.35
N VAL A 699 -5.81 30.15 10.79
CA VAL A 699 -4.37 29.89 11.00
C VAL A 699 -3.94 30.35 12.40
N ILE A 700 -3.16 29.51 13.07
CA ILE A 700 -2.32 29.89 14.22
C ILE A 700 -0.85 29.74 13.79
N ALA A 701 -0.12 30.84 13.77
CA ALA A 701 1.26 30.96 13.33
C ALA A 701 2.10 31.79 14.32
N PRO A 702 3.43 31.86 14.15
CA PRO A 702 4.27 32.80 14.90
C PRO A 702 3.76 34.25 14.82
N ASP A 703 4.00 35.04 15.86
CA ASP A 703 3.41 36.38 15.99
C ASP A 703 4.00 37.41 15.00
N ASP A 704 5.19 37.14 14.45
CA ASP A 704 5.84 37.93 13.40
C ASP A 704 5.22 37.76 12.00
N VAL A 705 4.43 36.71 11.77
CA VAL A 705 3.65 36.53 10.53
C VAL A 705 2.55 37.61 10.47
N LYS A 706 2.60 38.45 9.43
CA LYS A 706 1.64 39.54 9.18
C LYS A 706 0.82 39.35 7.91
N THR A 707 1.26 38.48 7.00
CA THR A 707 0.63 38.23 5.70
C THR A 707 0.62 36.75 5.39
N VAL A 708 -0.43 36.29 4.71
CA VAL A 708 -0.56 34.90 4.25
C VAL A 708 -0.81 34.89 2.74
N THR A 709 -0.26 33.90 2.04
CA THR A 709 -0.62 33.58 0.65
C THR A 709 -1.13 32.15 0.55
N TRP A 710 -2.18 31.92 -0.24
CA TRP A 710 -2.67 30.58 -0.58
C TRP A 710 -2.33 30.28 -2.04
N ASN A 711 -1.59 29.19 -2.31
CA ASN A 711 -1.11 28.82 -3.64
C ASN A 711 -0.43 30.00 -4.39
N GLY A 712 0.35 30.81 -3.65
CA GLY A 712 1.04 32.00 -4.14
C GLY A 712 0.19 33.28 -4.23
N ILE A 713 -1.13 33.20 -4.03
CA ILE A 713 -2.04 34.34 -4.10
C ILE A 713 -2.18 34.99 -2.70
N PRO A 714 -1.90 36.30 -2.52
CA PRO A 714 -2.12 36.99 -1.25
C PRO A 714 -3.60 37.02 -0.85
N ILE A 715 -3.88 36.70 0.40
CA ILE A 715 -5.24 36.67 0.96
C ILE A 715 -5.44 37.75 2.03
N SER A 716 -6.63 38.33 2.08
CA SER A 716 -6.98 39.41 3.02
C SER A 716 -7.61 38.85 4.30
N ALA A 717 -7.11 39.29 5.45
CA ALA A 717 -7.64 38.88 6.75
C ALA A 717 -9.02 39.49 7.05
N ASP A 718 -9.92 38.68 7.62
CA ASP A 718 -11.06 39.16 8.39
C ASP A 718 -10.58 39.56 9.79
N VAL A 719 -10.31 40.86 9.96
CA VAL A 719 -9.78 41.43 11.21
C VAL A 719 -10.72 41.18 12.40
N ALA A 720 -12.03 41.11 12.18
CA ALA A 720 -13.00 40.84 13.24
C ALA A 720 -12.93 39.37 13.69
N ALA A 721 -12.90 38.43 12.74
CA ALA A 721 -12.75 37.00 13.04
C ALA A 721 -11.37 36.68 13.66
N VAL A 722 -10.28 37.27 13.17
CA VAL A 722 -8.96 37.20 13.81
C VAL A 722 -9.02 37.66 15.25
N SER A 723 -9.66 38.82 15.50
CA SER A 723 -9.73 39.36 16.85
C SER A 723 -10.41 38.40 17.82
N ASN A 724 -11.46 37.68 17.39
CA ASN A 724 -12.13 36.66 18.20
C ASN A 724 -11.24 35.43 18.45
N LEU A 725 -10.50 34.98 17.45
CA LEU A 725 -9.63 33.79 17.54
C LEU A 725 -8.52 33.96 18.58
N THR A 726 -7.64 34.95 18.44
CA THR A 726 -6.50 35.15 19.37
C THR A 726 -5.94 36.57 19.27
N ALA A 727 -5.32 37.06 20.34
CA ALA A 727 -4.68 38.37 20.40
C ALA A 727 -3.38 38.46 19.58
N GLN A 728 -2.71 37.35 19.29
CA GLN A 728 -1.43 37.31 18.56
C GLN A 728 -1.26 36.00 17.76
N GLY A 729 -0.58 36.06 16.61
CA GLY A 729 -0.32 34.89 15.77
C GLY A 729 -1.53 34.30 15.04
N GLY A 730 -2.70 34.94 15.14
CA GLY A 730 -3.93 34.51 14.46
C GLY A 730 -4.09 35.14 13.09
N PHE A 731 -4.54 34.35 12.12
CA PHE A 731 -5.00 34.83 10.81
C PHE A 731 -6.26 34.07 10.39
N VAL A 732 -7.29 34.79 9.95
CA VAL A 732 -8.57 34.23 9.50
C VAL A 732 -8.95 34.92 8.19
N ALA A 733 -9.37 34.16 7.18
CA ALA A 733 -9.78 34.68 5.88
C ALA A 733 -10.84 33.79 5.23
N GLN A 734 -11.43 34.25 4.13
CA GLN A 734 -12.27 33.42 3.27
C GLN A 734 -11.49 33.03 2.02
N LEU A 735 -11.26 31.73 1.85
CA LEU A 735 -10.78 31.16 0.59
C LEU A 735 -12.00 30.89 -0.29
N LYS A 736 -11.89 31.27 -1.56
CA LYS A 736 -12.94 31.09 -2.55
C LYS A 736 -12.46 30.10 -3.59
N LEU A 737 -13.23 29.03 -3.77
CA LEU A 737 -13.03 28.11 -4.88
C LEU A 737 -13.26 28.86 -6.20
N SER A 738 -12.34 28.68 -7.14
CA SER A 738 -12.39 29.27 -8.47
C SER A 738 -13.66 28.84 -9.21
N SER A 739 -14.41 29.79 -9.80
CA SER A 739 -15.60 29.47 -10.60
C SER A 739 -15.31 28.57 -11.81
N THR A 740 -14.04 28.39 -12.16
CA THR A 740 -13.56 27.47 -13.20
C THR A 740 -13.99 26.02 -12.95
N VAL A 741 -14.11 25.60 -11.69
CA VAL A 741 -14.57 24.25 -11.33
C VAL A 741 -15.93 23.88 -11.91
N LEU A 742 -16.80 24.87 -12.13
CA LEU A 742 -18.14 24.68 -12.70
C LEU A 742 -18.12 24.47 -14.22
N GLY A 743 -16.97 24.66 -14.87
CA GLY A 743 -16.80 24.56 -16.32
C GLY A 743 -16.36 23.17 -16.81
N PHE A 744 -15.98 22.26 -15.91
CA PHE A 744 -15.54 20.93 -16.28
C PHE A 744 -16.73 20.01 -16.56
N ALA A 745 -16.71 19.37 -17.74
CA ALA A 745 -17.64 18.31 -18.12
C ALA A 745 -16.86 17.24 -18.89
N PRO A 746 -17.10 15.95 -18.64
CA PRO A 746 -16.41 14.89 -19.38
C PRO A 746 -16.90 14.87 -20.84
N PRO A 747 -15.99 14.74 -21.82
CA PRO A 747 -16.37 14.55 -23.22
C PRO A 747 -17.10 13.21 -23.44
N ALA A 748 -18.12 13.22 -24.30
CA ALA A 748 -18.81 12.00 -24.71
C ALA A 748 -17.93 11.13 -25.64
N LEU A 749 -17.79 9.85 -25.30
CA LEU A 749 -17.05 8.86 -26.10
C LEU A 749 -17.88 8.45 -27.32
N THR A 750 -17.63 9.09 -28.46
CA THR A 750 -18.40 8.94 -29.70
C THR A 750 -17.49 8.62 -30.89
N GLY A 751 -18.05 8.32 -32.07
CA GLY A 751 -17.24 8.12 -33.28
C GLY A 751 -16.43 6.82 -33.33
N TRP A 752 -16.81 5.83 -32.52
CA TRP A 752 -16.15 4.54 -32.40
C TRP A 752 -15.89 3.85 -33.74
N LYS A 753 -14.67 3.31 -33.85
CA LYS A 753 -14.15 2.53 -34.98
C LYS A 753 -14.03 1.08 -34.59
N TYR A 754 -14.48 0.18 -35.45
CA TYR A 754 -14.52 -1.25 -35.19
C TYR A 754 -13.70 -2.07 -36.19
N ALA A 755 -12.93 -3.03 -35.67
CA ALA A 755 -12.36 -4.15 -36.41
C ALA A 755 -12.57 -5.48 -35.67
N ASP A 756 -12.62 -6.57 -36.44
CA ASP A 756 -12.60 -7.94 -35.91
C ASP A 756 -11.20 -8.28 -35.38
N SER A 757 -11.13 -8.78 -34.15
CA SER A 757 -9.91 -9.13 -33.43
C SER A 757 -9.80 -10.65 -33.17
N LEU A 758 -10.59 -11.47 -33.86
CA LEU A 758 -10.45 -12.93 -33.90
C LEU A 758 -10.40 -13.47 -35.35
N PRO A 759 -9.48 -12.99 -36.22
CA PRO A 759 -9.32 -13.53 -37.57
C PRO A 759 -8.98 -15.04 -37.59
N GLU A 760 -8.51 -15.60 -36.48
CA GLU A 760 -8.14 -17.01 -36.29
C GLU A 760 -9.25 -17.99 -36.69
N ILE A 761 -10.52 -17.66 -36.41
CA ILE A 761 -11.67 -18.53 -36.72
C ILE A 761 -12.13 -18.42 -38.18
N ARG A 762 -11.49 -17.60 -39.02
CA ARG A 762 -11.89 -17.41 -40.42
C ARG A 762 -11.36 -18.54 -41.30
N SER A 763 -12.19 -18.98 -42.26
CA SER A 763 -11.76 -19.93 -43.29
C SER A 763 -10.55 -19.39 -44.06
N GLY A 764 -9.47 -20.18 -44.08
CA GLY A 764 -8.21 -19.80 -44.75
C GLY A 764 -7.25 -18.94 -43.92
N PHE A 765 -7.52 -18.69 -42.63
CA PHE A 765 -6.51 -18.14 -41.71
C PHE A 765 -5.27 -19.05 -41.65
N SER A 766 -4.08 -18.45 -41.58
CA SER A 766 -2.82 -19.18 -41.48
C SER A 766 -2.10 -18.88 -40.16
N ASP A 767 -1.98 -19.92 -39.35
CA ASP A 767 -1.18 -20.00 -38.12
C ASP A 767 0.26 -20.50 -38.38
N ALA A 768 0.76 -20.40 -39.62
CA ALA A 768 2.10 -20.88 -39.99
C ALA A 768 3.24 -20.21 -39.19
N ASN A 769 3.01 -18.99 -38.69
CA ASN A 769 3.95 -18.21 -37.89
C ASN A 769 3.72 -18.32 -36.37
N TRP A 770 2.74 -19.12 -35.92
CA TRP A 770 2.48 -19.31 -34.49
C TRP A 770 3.50 -20.27 -33.86
N THR A 771 3.70 -20.14 -32.55
CA THR A 771 4.58 -21.06 -31.80
C THR A 771 3.99 -22.47 -31.85
N LEU A 772 4.78 -23.44 -32.31
CA LEU A 772 4.41 -24.85 -32.30
C LEU A 772 4.41 -25.37 -30.86
N ALA A 773 3.25 -25.80 -30.36
CA ALA A 773 3.07 -26.29 -29.01
C ALA A 773 3.37 -27.80 -28.95
N ASN A 774 4.66 -28.13 -28.82
CA ASN A 774 5.19 -29.49 -28.87
C ASN A 774 6.04 -29.90 -27.65
N HIS A 775 6.08 -29.09 -26.58
CA HIS A 775 6.80 -29.44 -25.36
C HIS A 775 6.17 -30.69 -24.73
N THR A 776 6.99 -31.66 -24.32
CA THR A 776 6.56 -32.91 -23.65
C THR A 776 7.00 -32.95 -22.18
N THR A 777 7.53 -31.85 -21.68
CA THR A 777 8.07 -31.65 -20.33
C THR A 777 7.77 -30.23 -19.89
N THR A 778 7.59 -30.05 -18.59
CA THR A 778 7.39 -28.74 -17.96
C THR A 778 7.89 -28.82 -16.52
N ASN A 779 8.48 -27.71 -16.05
CA ASN A 779 8.86 -27.55 -14.65
C ASN A 779 7.67 -27.18 -13.77
N ILE A 780 6.57 -26.68 -14.36
CA ILE A 780 5.31 -26.47 -13.63
C ILE A 780 4.89 -27.81 -12.97
N PRO A 781 4.65 -27.83 -11.64
CA PRO A 781 4.48 -29.10 -10.92
C PRO A 781 3.16 -29.81 -11.28
N PHE A 782 2.17 -29.06 -11.76
CA PHE A 782 0.85 -29.55 -12.14
C PHE A 782 0.88 -30.25 -13.51
N LYS A 783 0.75 -31.58 -13.54
CA LYS A 783 0.78 -32.34 -14.81
C LYS A 783 -0.57 -32.27 -15.57
N PRO A 784 -0.55 -32.44 -16.91
CA PRO A 784 -1.76 -32.61 -17.71
C PRO A 784 -2.54 -33.86 -17.26
N TYR A 785 -3.87 -33.82 -17.31
CA TYR A 785 -4.73 -34.92 -16.88
C TYR A 785 -4.82 -36.05 -17.92
N TYR A 786 -4.94 -35.68 -19.20
CA TYR A 786 -5.13 -36.61 -20.31
C TYR A 786 -4.74 -35.94 -21.64
N GLY A 787 -4.39 -36.77 -22.64
CA GLY A 787 -3.87 -36.34 -23.93
C GLY A 787 -2.75 -37.25 -24.39
N ASP A 788 -1.89 -36.75 -25.27
CA ASP A 788 -0.75 -37.51 -25.84
C ASP A 788 0.61 -37.24 -25.18
N GLY A 789 0.61 -36.49 -24.07
CA GLY A 789 1.82 -36.12 -23.31
C GLY A 789 2.41 -34.75 -23.67
N ARG A 790 1.82 -34.02 -24.64
CA ARG A 790 2.16 -32.60 -24.85
C ARG A 790 1.66 -31.72 -23.72
N VAL A 791 2.44 -30.70 -23.39
CA VAL A 791 2.12 -29.63 -22.44
C VAL A 791 1.62 -28.42 -23.23
N LEU A 792 0.43 -27.93 -22.87
CA LEU A 792 -0.21 -26.77 -23.48
C LEU A 792 -0.44 -25.67 -22.42
N TYR A 793 0.64 -25.28 -21.74
CA TYR A 793 0.64 -24.21 -20.73
C TYR A 793 1.33 -22.97 -21.27
N GLY A 794 0.70 -21.80 -21.16
CA GLY A 794 1.16 -20.57 -21.81
C GLY A 794 2.58 -20.17 -21.42
N CYS A 795 2.92 -20.29 -20.13
CA CYS A 795 4.24 -19.92 -19.61
C CYS A 795 5.40 -20.75 -20.18
N ASP A 796 5.20 -22.06 -20.42
CA ASP A 796 6.21 -22.91 -21.09
C ASP A 796 6.54 -22.44 -22.51
N TYR A 797 5.73 -21.56 -23.11
CA TYR A 797 5.95 -20.97 -24.44
C TYR A 797 6.18 -19.44 -24.40
N GLY A 798 6.42 -18.85 -23.23
CA GLY A 798 6.66 -17.42 -23.08
C GLY A 798 5.40 -16.54 -22.91
N TYR A 799 4.22 -17.14 -22.73
CA TYR A 799 2.92 -16.45 -22.75
C TYR A 799 2.18 -16.61 -21.40
N CYS A 800 2.53 -15.79 -20.40
CA CYS A 800 1.99 -15.89 -19.04
C CYS A 800 0.86 -14.88 -18.73
N GLU A 801 0.54 -13.97 -19.64
CA GLU A 801 -0.25 -12.77 -19.36
C GLU A 801 -1.46 -12.64 -20.28
N ASN A 802 -2.60 -12.27 -19.70
CA ASN A 802 -3.85 -12.00 -20.42
C ASN A 802 -4.25 -13.15 -21.38
N ILE A 803 -5.12 -12.88 -22.35
CA ILE A 803 -5.71 -13.92 -23.19
C ILE A 803 -4.63 -14.65 -24.01
N VAL A 804 -4.64 -15.98 -23.99
CA VAL A 804 -3.78 -16.84 -24.82
C VAL A 804 -4.66 -17.69 -25.74
N LEU A 805 -4.29 -17.77 -27.01
CA LEU A 805 -5.03 -18.55 -28.01
C LEU A 805 -4.29 -19.85 -28.32
N TRP A 806 -5.06 -20.94 -28.42
CA TRP A 806 -4.57 -22.28 -28.77
C TRP A 806 -5.28 -22.79 -30.03
N ARG A 807 -4.54 -23.48 -30.90
CA ARG A 807 -5.05 -24.05 -32.14
C ARG A 807 -4.63 -25.51 -32.30
N GLY A 808 -5.60 -26.42 -32.29
CA GLY A 808 -5.40 -27.86 -32.37
C GLY A 808 -5.87 -28.41 -33.71
N HIS A 809 -4.92 -28.84 -34.55
CA HIS A 809 -5.17 -29.34 -35.90
C HIS A 809 -5.47 -30.85 -35.86
N PHE A 810 -6.46 -31.32 -36.60
CA PHE A 810 -6.84 -32.74 -36.64
C PHE A 810 -7.52 -33.13 -37.96
N ASN A 811 -7.48 -34.43 -38.29
CA ASN A 811 -8.23 -34.98 -39.42
C ASN A 811 -9.50 -35.66 -38.92
N ALA A 812 -10.67 -35.13 -39.30
CA ALA A 812 -11.95 -35.68 -38.89
C ALA A 812 -12.35 -36.94 -39.66
N THR A 813 -12.93 -37.90 -38.94
CA THR A 813 -13.66 -39.05 -39.51
C THR A 813 -15.16 -38.90 -39.27
N GLU A 814 -16.02 -39.66 -39.94
CA GLU A 814 -17.48 -39.64 -39.70
C GLU A 814 -17.88 -39.97 -38.24
N ASN A 815 -16.99 -40.61 -37.48
CA ASN A 815 -17.17 -40.93 -36.07
C ASN A 815 -16.65 -39.84 -35.11
N THR A 816 -15.92 -38.84 -35.62
CA THR A 816 -15.40 -37.71 -34.84
C THR A 816 -16.56 -36.74 -34.55
N GLN A 817 -16.95 -36.61 -33.29
CA GLN A 817 -18.19 -35.93 -32.85
C GLN A 817 -18.00 -35.02 -31.63
N ILE A 818 -16.95 -35.23 -30.82
CA ILE A 818 -16.73 -34.52 -29.57
C ILE A 818 -15.23 -34.28 -29.38
N VAL A 819 -14.86 -33.09 -28.87
CA VAL A 819 -13.58 -32.86 -28.19
C VAL A 819 -13.84 -32.66 -26.68
N ASN A 820 -13.10 -33.38 -25.85
CA ASN A 820 -13.01 -33.14 -24.40
C ASN A 820 -11.83 -32.21 -24.16
N LEU A 821 -12.04 -31.11 -23.44
CA LEU A 821 -11.01 -30.13 -23.11
C LEU A 821 -11.06 -29.78 -21.62
N SER A 822 -9.93 -29.96 -20.94
CA SER A 822 -9.68 -29.41 -19.61
C SER A 822 -8.84 -28.14 -19.76
N ILE A 823 -9.37 -27.00 -19.32
CA ILE A 823 -8.81 -25.66 -19.55
C ILE A 823 -8.79 -24.90 -18.22
N ASN A 824 -7.65 -24.28 -17.90
CA ASN A 824 -7.42 -23.47 -16.71
C ASN A 824 -7.09 -22.01 -17.09
N GLY A 825 -7.67 -21.06 -16.36
CA GLY A 825 -7.36 -19.63 -16.48
C GLY A 825 -7.22 -18.87 -15.16
N GLY A 826 -7.24 -19.56 -14.01
CA GLY A 826 -7.40 -18.98 -12.67
C GLY A 826 -8.86 -18.70 -12.30
N GLU A 827 -9.11 -18.32 -11.04
CA GLU A 827 -10.44 -17.85 -10.60
C GLU A 827 -11.08 -16.85 -11.57
N ALA A 828 -12.41 -16.88 -11.68
CA ALA A 828 -13.18 -15.99 -12.56
C ALA A 828 -12.80 -15.98 -14.06
N PHE A 829 -12.04 -16.96 -14.58
CA PHE A 829 -11.73 -17.03 -16.02
C PHE A 829 -12.96 -17.41 -16.88
N ALA A 830 -12.78 -17.37 -18.20
CA ALA A 830 -13.65 -18.06 -19.15
C ALA A 830 -12.83 -18.60 -20.33
N THR A 831 -13.45 -19.43 -21.16
CA THR A 831 -12.87 -19.90 -22.41
C THR A 831 -13.95 -20.13 -23.47
N THR A 832 -13.74 -19.65 -24.69
CA THR A 832 -14.64 -19.94 -25.83
C THR A 832 -13.93 -20.83 -26.84
N VAL A 833 -14.65 -21.82 -27.37
CA VAL A 833 -14.10 -22.81 -28.31
C VAL A 833 -14.89 -22.79 -29.63
N TRP A 834 -14.14 -22.82 -30.74
CA TRP A 834 -14.65 -22.98 -32.11
C TRP A 834 -14.01 -24.21 -32.77
N VAL A 835 -14.73 -24.84 -33.71
CA VAL A 835 -14.12 -25.70 -34.73
C VAL A 835 -14.25 -25.01 -36.08
N ASN A 836 -13.13 -24.80 -36.76
CA ASN A 836 -13.07 -23.98 -37.97
C ASN A 836 -13.70 -22.59 -37.72
N ASP A 837 -14.77 -22.25 -38.43
CA ASP A 837 -15.58 -21.03 -38.29
C ASP A 837 -16.86 -21.20 -37.45
N VAL A 838 -17.06 -22.38 -36.83
CA VAL A 838 -18.27 -22.72 -36.07
C VAL A 838 -18.02 -22.64 -34.56
N PHE A 839 -18.74 -21.74 -33.88
CA PHE A 839 -18.80 -21.68 -32.42
C PHE A 839 -19.34 -22.99 -31.84
N LEU A 840 -18.64 -23.54 -30.84
CA LEU A 840 -19.07 -24.73 -30.10
C LEU A 840 -19.79 -24.34 -28.81
N ASN A 841 -19.06 -23.76 -27.86
CA ASN A 841 -19.59 -23.27 -26.59
C ASN A 841 -18.58 -22.34 -25.90
N THR A 842 -19.05 -21.65 -24.84
CA THR A 842 -18.19 -21.04 -23.83
C THR A 842 -18.31 -21.81 -22.52
N SER A 843 -17.17 -22.04 -21.87
CA SER A 843 -17.07 -22.54 -20.50
C SER A 843 -16.67 -21.39 -19.57
N TYR A 844 -17.26 -21.39 -18.38
CA TYR A 844 -17.12 -20.32 -17.40
C TYR A 844 -16.46 -20.85 -16.14
N GLY A 845 -15.37 -20.21 -15.71
CA GLY A 845 -14.88 -20.33 -14.35
C GLY A 845 -15.78 -19.58 -13.37
N ASN A 846 -15.43 -19.64 -12.09
CA ASN A 846 -16.12 -18.97 -11.00
C ASN A 846 -15.11 -18.45 -9.99
N SER A 847 -15.48 -17.41 -9.24
CA SER A 847 -14.71 -16.86 -8.12
C SER A 847 -15.61 -16.78 -6.89
N THR A 848 -15.00 -16.77 -5.70
CA THR A 848 -15.76 -16.93 -4.47
C THR A 848 -15.47 -15.92 -3.37
N ASN A 849 -16.32 -14.91 -3.34
CA ASN A 849 -16.97 -14.56 -2.09
C ASN A 849 -18.12 -15.55 -1.70
N ASN A 850 -18.05 -16.83 -2.16
CA ASN A 850 -19.13 -17.84 -2.07
C ASN A 850 -18.77 -19.33 -2.43
N ARG A 851 -17.82 -19.95 -1.70
CA ARG A 851 -17.66 -21.41 -1.47
C ARG A 851 -17.53 -22.43 -2.63
N ASN A 852 -17.57 -22.04 -3.91
CA ASN A 852 -17.41 -22.94 -5.08
C ASN A 852 -16.44 -22.35 -6.15
N ILE A 853 -15.13 -22.31 -5.87
CA ILE A 853 -14.12 -21.78 -6.82
C ILE A 853 -14.04 -22.72 -8.03
N LEU A 854 -13.95 -22.15 -9.23
CA LEU A 854 -13.70 -22.90 -10.46
C LEU A 854 -12.66 -22.15 -11.30
N GLU A 855 -11.39 -22.45 -11.07
CA GLU A 855 -10.26 -21.95 -11.87
C GLU A 855 -10.10 -22.66 -13.22
N GLU A 856 -10.86 -23.74 -13.39
CA GLU A 856 -10.64 -24.77 -14.38
C GLU A 856 -11.95 -25.49 -14.73
N THR A 857 -12.11 -25.88 -15.98
CA THR A 857 -13.29 -26.59 -16.51
C THR A 857 -12.84 -27.82 -17.30
N ASP A 858 -13.50 -28.97 -17.16
CA ASP A 858 -13.28 -30.19 -17.98
C ASP A 858 -14.56 -30.54 -18.76
N ASP A 859 -14.66 -29.99 -19.97
CA ASP A 859 -15.92 -29.93 -20.73
C ASP A 859 -15.88 -30.67 -22.07
N LYS A 860 -17.06 -31.16 -22.49
CA LYS A 860 -17.29 -31.87 -23.75
C LYS A 860 -17.95 -30.96 -24.77
N PHE A 861 -17.17 -30.53 -25.76
CA PHE A 861 -17.64 -29.70 -26.87
C PHE A 861 -18.07 -30.61 -28.02
N HIS A 862 -19.37 -30.62 -28.28
CA HIS A 862 -19.98 -31.41 -29.36
C HIS A 862 -19.87 -30.67 -30.70
N PHE A 863 -19.46 -31.35 -31.76
CA PHE A 863 -19.38 -30.77 -33.10
C PHE A 863 -20.77 -30.71 -33.77
N PRO A 864 -21.29 -29.51 -34.15
CA PRO A 864 -22.54 -29.41 -34.87
C PRO A 864 -22.49 -30.11 -36.24
N LEU A 865 -23.65 -30.58 -36.72
CA LEU A 865 -23.74 -31.22 -38.03
C LEU A 865 -23.25 -30.28 -39.14
N GLY A 866 -22.24 -30.72 -39.91
CA GLY A 866 -21.64 -29.95 -41.00
C GLY A 866 -20.50 -29.01 -40.60
N SER A 867 -20.12 -28.94 -39.32
CA SER A 867 -18.98 -28.14 -38.84
C SER A 867 -17.60 -28.73 -39.19
N LEU A 868 -17.54 -30.03 -39.49
CA LEU A 868 -16.32 -30.76 -39.82
C LEU A 868 -16.12 -30.90 -41.34
N LEU A 869 -14.88 -30.70 -41.77
CA LEU A 869 -14.40 -30.84 -43.14
C LEU A 869 -13.77 -32.22 -43.33
N TYR A 870 -14.52 -33.19 -43.84
CA TYR A 870 -13.99 -34.54 -44.08
C TYR A 870 -12.96 -34.58 -45.22
N GLY A 871 -11.88 -35.35 -45.03
CA GLY A 871 -10.78 -35.42 -45.99
C GLY A 871 -9.93 -34.15 -46.09
N ARG A 872 -10.08 -33.23 -45.13
CA ARG A 872 -9.27 -32.03 -44.95
C ARG A 872 -8.91 -31.88 -43.47
N GLU A 873 -7.92 -31.06 -43.20
CA GLU A 873 -7.60 -30.65 -41.84
C GLU A 873 -8.73 -29.78 -41.26
N ASN A 874 -8.99 -29.97 -39.96
CA ASN A 874 -9.89 -29.20 -39.14
C ASN A 874 -9.08 -28.59 -37.99
N VAL A 875 -9.50 -27.43 -37.49
CA VAL A 875 -8.79 -26.75 -36.39
C VAL A 875 -9.75 -26.39 -35.26
N ILE A 876 -9.47 -26.86 -34.05
CA ILE A 876 -10.07 -26.32 -32.83
C ILE A 876 -9.35 -25.01 -32.50
N THR A 877 -10.07 -23.90 -32.36
CA THR A 877 -9.52 -22.65 -31.80
C THR A 877 -10.10 -22.45 -30.41
N ILE A 878 -9.22 -22.26 -29.42
CA ILE A 878 -9.55 -21.98 -28.03
C ILE A 878 -9.07 -20.58 -27.71
N LEU A 879 -9.94 -19.74 -27.20
CA LEU A 879 -9.60 -18.46 -26.62
C LEU A 879 -9.71 -18.57 -25.10
N GLN A 880 -8.57 -18.60 -24.41
CA GLN A 880 -8.48 -18.83 -22.96
C GLN A 880 -8.12 -17.52 -22.25
N ASP A 881 -8.98 -17.07 -21.34
CA ASP A 881 -8.68 -15.94 -20.45
C ASP A 881 -7.64 -16.36 -19.40
N ASN A 882 -6.75 -15.45 -19.04
CA ASN A 882 -5.79 -15.63 -17.96
C ASN A 882 -5.97 -14.49 -16.96
N MET A 883 -6.38 -14.85 -15.75
CA MET A 883 -6.74 -13.92 -14.70
C MET A 883 -5.55 -13.56 -13.79
N GLY A 884 -4.33 -13.95 -14.19
CA GLY A 884 -3.10 -13.88 -13.37
C GLY A 884 -2.67 -15.28 -12.94
N LEU A 885 -1.47 -15.44 -12.40
CA LEU A 885 -1.03 -16.65 -11.69
C LEU A 885 -1.40 -16.54 -10.20
N ASN A 886 -1.65 -17.66 -9.53
CA ASN A 886 -2.03 -17.67 -8.09
C ASN A 886 -0.88 -17.11 -7.23
N GLU A 887 -1.16 -16.88 -5.96
CA GLU A 887 -0.13 -16.58 -4.94
C GLU A 887 0.41 -17.90 -4.34
N SER A 888 1.46 -17.81 -3.51
CA SER A 888 1.90 -18.97 -2.71
C SER A 888 0.83 -19.30 -1.67
N GLY A 889 0.17 -20.45 -1.83
CA GLY A 889 -0.93 -20.87 -0.98
C GLY A 889 -0.62 -22.11 -0.14
N SER A 890 -1.65 -22.90 0.11
CA SER A 890 -1.53 -24.15 0.87
C SER A 890 -0.98 -25.32 0.04
N ILE A 891 -0.91 -25.15 -1.27
CA ILE A 891 -0.31 -26.10 -2.21
C ILE A 891 1.14 -25.63 -2.47
N ILE A 892 2.08 -26.57 -2.45
CA ILE A 892 3.49 -26.27 -2.78
C ILE A 892 3.56 -25.75 -4.21
N ASP A 893 4.33 -24.67 -4.42
CA ASP A 893 4.55 -24.05 -5.73
C ASP A 893 3.24 -23.58 -6.42
N GLU A 894 2.22 -23.17 -5.64
CA GLU A 894 0.90 -22.74 -6.15
C GLU A 894 0.97 -21.48 -7.04
N GLU A 895 1.93 -20.60 -6.79
CA GLU A 895 2.24 -19.43 -7.63
C GLU A 895 2.73 -19.80 -9.04
N ARG A 896 2.99 -21.09 -9.29
CA ARG A 896 3.33 -21.67 -10.59
C ARG A 896 2.15 -22.37 -11.26
N SER A 897 0.93 -22.15 -10.78
CA SER A 897 -0.28 -22.79 -11.30
C SER A 897 -0.43 -22.61 -12.83
N PRO A 898 -0.83 -23.65 -13.57
CA PRO A 898 -0.82 -23.64 -15.03
C PRO A 898 -1.94 -22.76 -15.59
N ARG A 899 -1.72 -22.22 -16.80
CA ARG A 899 -2.72 -21.48 -17.59
C ARG A 899 -2.70 -22.02 -19.01
N GLY A 900 -3.86 -22.39 -19.55
CA GLY A 900 -3.97 -23.05 -20.86
C GLY A 900 -4.74 -24.38 -20.78
N VAL A 901 -4.36 -25.35 -21.62
CA VAL A 901 -5.10 -26.61 -21.80
C VAL A 901 -4.40 -27.74 -21.04
N ARG A 902 -5.02 -28.21 -19.96
CA ARG A 902 -4.53 -29.31 -19.11
C ARG A 902 -5.00 -30.69 -19.53
N GLY A 903 -5.95 -30.76 -20.46
CA GLY A 903 -6.32 -32.03 -21.07
C GLY A 903 -7.01 -31.81 -22.41
N PHE A 904 -6.70 -32.66 -23.38
CA PHE A 904 -7.37 -32.63 -24.68
C PHE A 904 -7.51 -34.05 -25.26
N MET A 905 -8.68 -34.36 -25.84
CA MET A 905 -8.93 -35.65 -26.47
C MET A 905 -10.13 -35.58 -27.43
N LEU A 906 -10.00 -36.15 -28.63
CA LEU A 906 -11.15 -36.41 -29.51
C LEU A 906 -11.80 -37.74 -29.13
N ASN A 907 -13.12 -37.87 -29.32
CA ASN A 907 -13.79 -39.15 -29.12
C ASN A 907 -13.37 -40.22 -30.15
N THR A 908 -12.84 -39.81 -31.31
CA THR A 908 -12.26 -40.68 -32.34
C THR A 908 -11.31 -39.87 -33.22
N GLY A 909 -10.09 -40.38 -33.41
CA GLY A 909 -9.00 -39.69 -34.10
C GLY A 909 -8.03 -39.01 -33.12
N ASP A 910 -6.90 -38.55 -33.64
CA ASP A 910 -5.83 -37.91 -32.87
C ASP A 910 -5.59 -36.47 -33.35
N PHE A 911 -5.01 -35.63 -32.48
CA PHE A 911 -4.54 -34.30 -32.86
C PHE A 911 -3.18 -34.38 -33.58
N GLY A 912 -3.07 -33.70 -34.71
CA GLY A 912 -1.82 -33.41 -35.41
C GLY A 912 -1.02 -32.35 -34.67
N GLU A 913 -0.82 -31.17 -35.26
CA GLU A 913 -0.14 -30.05 -34.60
C GLU A 913 -1.03 -29.35 -33.56
N TRP A 914 -0.43 -28.89 -32.46
CA TRP A 914 -0.98 -27.83 -31.63
C TRP A 914 -0.12 -26.59 -31.79
N LYS A 915 -0.73 -25.41 -31.76
CA LYS A 915 -0.05 -24.12 -31.83
C LYS A 915 -0.60 -23.15 -30.79
N VAL A 916 0.23 -22.20 -30.37
CA VAL A 916 -0.10 -21.23 -29.33
C VAL A 916 0.36 -19.82 -29.70
N GLN A 917 -0.43 -18.84 -29.30
CA GLN A 917 -0.14 -17.42 -29.49
C GLN A 917 -0.66 -16.61 -28.30
N GLY A 918 0.28 -16.10 -27.49
CA GLY A 918 0.05 -14.97 -26.59
C GLY A 918 0.50 -13.66 -27.23
N LYS A 919 0.92 -12.69 -26.40
CA LYS A 919 1.47 -11.40 -26.85
C LYS A 919 2.69 -11.56 -27.76
N VAL A 920 2.98 -10.56 -28.58
CA VAL A 920 4.12 -10.61 -29.51
C VAL A 920 5.45 -10.70 -28.74
N GLY A 921 6.26 -11.70 -29.07
CA GLY A 921 7.59 -11.91 -28.49
C GLY A 921 7.62 -12.57 -27.10
N GLY A 922 6.46 -12.85 -26.49
CA GLY A 922 6.38 -13.44 -25.14
C GLY A 922 7.07 -12.59 -24.06
N TYR A 923 7.35 -13.16 -22.89
CA TYR A 923 8.08 -12.44 -21.83
C TYR A 923 9.54 -12.10 -22.22
N THR A 924 10.18 -12.84 -23.12
CA THR A 924 11.58 -12.57 -23.51
C THR A 924 11.73 -11.37 -24.46
N ASN A 925 10.82 -11.20 -25.42
CA ASN A 925 10.96 -10.23 -26.52
C ASN A 925 9.74 -9.32 -26.72
N TYR A 926 8.91 -9.13 -25.70
CA TYR A 926 7.77 -8.18 -25.74
C TYR A 926 8.18 -6.78 -26.21
N LEU A 927 7.32 -6.15 -27.01
CA LEU A 927 7.63 -4.91 -27.72
C LEU A 927 7.50 -3.65 -26.83
N ASP A 928 6.46 -3.58 -25.99
CA ASP A 928 6.22 -2.41 -25.15
C ASP A 928 7.11 -2.43 -23.90
N LYS A 929 8.27 -1.77 -23.99
CA LYS A 929 9.20 -1.67 -22.86
C LYS A 929 8.80 -0.60 -21.84
N VAL A 930 7.95 0.36 -22.20
CA VAL A 930 7.49 1.39 -21.25
C VAL A 930 6.42 0.81 -20.35
N ARG A 931 5.31 0.30 -20.92
CA ARG A 931 4.19 -0.30 -20.18
C ARG A 931 4.48 -1.72 -19.68
N GLY A 932 5.62 -2.28 -20.09
CA GLY A 932 6.16 -3.49 -19.52
C GLY A 932 5.44 -4.77 -19.90
N VAL A 933 5.88 -5.88 -19.29
CA VAL A 933 5.55 -7.24 -19.68
C VAL A 933 4.07 -7.61 -19.44
N LEU A 934 3.37 -6.93 -18.53
CA LEU A 934 2.00 -7.24 -18.11
C LEU A 934 0.90 -6.52 -18.91
N ASN A 935 1.24 -5.56 -19.77
CA ASN A 935 0.23 -4.70 -20.43
C ASN A 935 -0.55 -5.39 -21.56
N GLU A 936 0.11 -6.25 -22.34
CA GLU A 936 -0.46 -6.86 -23.55
C GLU A 936 -0.69 -8.38 -23.39
N GLY A 937 -1.81 -8.86 -23.93
CA GLY A 937 -2.12 -10.26 -24.19
C GLY A 937 -2.04 -10.68 -25.66
N GLY A 938 -2.67 -11.81 -25.98
CA GLY A 938 -2.60 -12.47 -27.27
C GLY A 938 -3.70 -12.18 -28.27
N LEU A 939 -4.70 -11.33 -28.00
CA LEU A 939 -5.73 -10.99 -28.99
C LEU A 939 -5.10 -10.34 -30.23
N TYR A 940 -5.67 -10.57 -31.42
CA TYR A 940 -5.10 -10.03 -32.66
C TYR A 940 -4.88 -8.50 -32.59
N GLY A 941 -5.85 -7.74 -32.06
CA GLY A 941 -5.70 -6.30 -31.88
C GLY A 941 -4.59 -5.88 -30.90
N GLU A 942 -4.31 -6.67 -29.86
CA GLU A 942 -3.14 -6.47 -29.00
C GLU A 942 -1.85 -6.71 -29.79
N ARG A 943 -1.77 -7.83 -30.52
CA ARG A 943 -0.59 -8.20 -31.33
C ARG A 943 -0.30 -7.22 -32.47
N MET A 944 -1.32 -6.57 -33.02
CA MET A 944 -1.20 -5.49 -34.00
C MET A 944 -0.92 -4.10 -33.37
N GLY A 945 -1.12 -3.95 -32.05
CA GLY A 945 -0.94 -2.68 -31.32
C GLY A 945 -2.10 -1.70 -31.45
N TRP A 946 -3.32 -2.16 -31.74
CA TRP A 946 -4.51 -1.30 -31.99
C TRP A 946 -4.96 -0.46 -30.78
N HIS A 947 -4.48 -0.80 -29.57
CA HIS A 947 -4.71 -0.02 -28.35
C HIS A 947 -3.79 1.21 -28.24
N LEU A 948 -2.71 1.29 -29.03
CA LEU A 948 -1.69 2.33 -28.89
C LEU A 948 -2.12 3.66 -29.54
N PRO A 949 -1.74 4.82 -28.95
CA PRO A 949 -2.02 6.13 -29.52
C PRO A 949 -1.53 6.28 -30.96
N GLY A 950 -2.36 6.85 -31.84
CA GLY A 950 -1.98 7.15 -33.21
C GLY A 950 -2.01 5.97 -34.19
N PHE A 951 -2.56 4.81 -33.82
CA PHE A 951 -2.89 3.77 -34.80
C PHE A 951 -3.93 4.25 -35.83
N ASP A 952 -3.73 3.98 -37.12
CA ASP A 952 -4.62 4.45 -38.19
C ASP A 952 -5.88 3.56 -38.33
N THR A 953 -6.99 4.05 -37.78
CA THR A 953 -8.33 3.44 -37.88
C THR A 953 -9.18 4.01 -39.02
N SER A 954 -8.60 4.78 -39.95
CA SER A 954 -9.34 5.40 -41.06
C SER A 954 -10.07 4.39 -41.95
N SER A 955 -9.46 3.22 -42.14
CA SER A 955 -10.01 2.09 -42.92
C SER A 955 -11.07 1.26 -42.19
N TRP A 956 -11.27 1.49 -40.89
CA TRP A 956 -12.18 0.71 -40.06
C TRP A 956 -13.64 1.17 -40.18
N ALA A 957 -14.56 0.25 -39.95
CA ALA A 957 -15.99 0.53 -39.93
C ALA A 957 -16.34 1.49 -38.78
N LEU A 958 -17.28 2.41 -39.03
CA LEU A 958 -17.96 3.13 -37.94
C LEU A 958 -18.98 2.19 -37.32
N ARG A 959 -18.91 2.02 -36.01
CA ARG A 959 -19.81 1.17 -35.22
C ARG A 959 -19.72 1.57 -33.77
N ASP A 960 -20.85 1.87 -33.14
CA ASP A 960 -20.85 2.23 -31.73
C ASP A 960 -20.57 1.00 -30.84
N LEU A 961 -19.90 1.20 -29.70
CA LEU A 961 -19.64 0.13 -28.73
C LEU A 961 -20.93 -0.56 -28.28
N SER A 962 -22.02 0.20 -28.11
CA SER A 962 -23.34 -0.29 -27.73
C SER A 962 -24.03 -1.18 -28.76
N GLU A 963 -23.53 -1.24 -29.99
CA GLU A 963 -24.01 -2.20 -30.99
C GLU A 963 -23.40 -3.61 -30.83
N GLY A 964 -22.38 -3.78 -29.98
CA GLY A 964 -21.67 -5.06 -29.80
C GLY A 964 -21.07 -5.60 -31.10
N LEU A 965 -20.83 -6.92 -31.19
CA LEU A 965 -20.25 -7.52 -32.39
C LEU A 965 -21.28 -7.66 -33.53
N PRO A 966 -20.85 -7.55 -34.82
CA PRO A 966 -21.72 -7.77 -35.97
C PRO A 966 -22.44 -9.13 -35.92
N ASN A 967 -23.68 -9.15 -36.42
CA ASN A 967 -24.54 -10.35 -36.47
C ASN A 967 -24.80 -11.03 -35.12
N ALA A 968 -24.51 -10.38 -33.98
CA ALA A 968 -24.59 -11.00 -32.65
C ALA A 968 -23.77 -12.30 -32.53
N ALA A 969 -22.63 -12.37 -33.21
CA ALA A 969 -21.75 -13.53 -33.17
C ALA A 969 -20.90 -13.57 -31.89
N ALA A 970 -20.63 -14.77 -31.39
CA ALA A 970 -19.55 -14.99 -30.43
C ALA A 970 -18.20 -14.76 -31.11
N GLY A 971 -17.28 -14.06 -30.45
CA GLY A 971 -15.98 -13.69 -31.01
C GLY A 971 -15.36 -12.51 -30.26
N VAL A 972 -14.34 -11.89 -30.86
CA VAL A 972 -13.68 -10.70 -30.28
C VAL A 972 -13.61 -9.56 -31.30
N GLY A 973 -14.01 -8.37 -30.87
CA GLY A 973 -13.87 -7.13 -31.62
C GLY A 973 -12.98 -6.13 -30.90
N PHE A 974 -12.39 -5.21 -31.65
CA PHE A 974 -11.67 -4.06 -31.11
C PHE A 974 -12.42 -2.79 -31.48
N PHE A 975 -12.78 -2.00 -30.47
CA PHE A 975 -13.42 -0.70 -30.63
C PHE A 975 -12.41 0.38 -30.23
N VAL A 976 -12.20 1.40 -31.06
CA VAL A 976 -11.26 2.50 -30.80
C VAL A 976 -11.98 3.83 -31.00
N THR A 977 -11.75 4.79 -30.09
CA THR A 977 -12.11 6.19 -30.29
C THR A 977 -11.03 7.13 -29.72
N THR A 978 -11.14 8.41 -30.03
CA THR A 978 -10.29 9.48 -29.51
C THR A 978 -11.13 10.65 -29.02
N PHE A 979 -10.75 11.25 -27.89
CA PHE A 979 -11.32 12.51 -27.40
C PHE A 979 -10.22 13.46 -26.95
N ASN A 980 -10.53 14.75 -26.83
CA ASN A 980 -9.57 15.76 -26.37
C ASN A 980 -9.93 16.25 -24.96
N LEU A 981 -8.93 16.41 -24.10
CA LEU A 981 -9.05 17.14 -22.82
C LEU A 981 -8.37 18.50 -22.90
N SER A 982 -8.76 19.40 -22.00
CA SER A 982 -8.23 20.76 -21.89
C SER A 982 -8.40 21.26 -20.45
N ILE A 983 -7.95 20.45 -19.48
CA ILE A 983 -7.95 20.81 -18.05
C ILE A 983 -6.80 21.80 -17.80
N PRO A 984 -7.05 23.01 -17.27
CA PRO A 984 -6.00 23.96 -16.95
C PRO A 984 -5.06 23.48 -15.85
N ASP A 985 -3.83 23.99 -15.85
CA ASP A 985 -2.89 23.84 -14.73
C ASP A 985 -3.50 24.35 -13.41
N GLY A 986 -3.14 23.72 -12.30
CA GLY A 986 -3.64 24.07 -10.97
C GLY A 986 -4.98 23.45 -10.60
N PHE A 987 -5.44 22.44 -11.36
CA PHE A 987 -6.58 21.60 -10.99
C PHE A 987 -6.19 20.12 -11.00
N ASP A 988 -6.65 19.40 -9.98
CA ASP A 988 -6.68 17.93 -9.96
C ASP A 988 -8.14 17.51 -10.19
N VAL A 989 -8.38 16.69 -11.21
CA VAL A 989 -9.73 16.35 -11.70
C VAL A 989 -9.81 14.84 -11.91
N PRO A 990 -9.93 14.03 -10.84
CA PRO A 990 -9.99 12.58 -10.97
C PRO A 990 -11.14 12.14 -11.88
N MET A 991 -10.85 11.18 -12.77
CA MET A 991 -11.81 10.67 -13.76
C MET A 991 -11.85 9.14 -13.76
N SER A 992 -13.02 8.60 -14.08
CA SER A 992 -13.21 7.16 -14.29
C SER A 992 -13.83 6.86 -15.65
N PHE A 993 -13.58 5.66 -16.15
CA PHE A 993 -14.36 5.06 -17.21
C PHE A 993 -15.42 4.15 -16.58
N MET A 994 -16.69 4.46 -16.81
CA MET A 994 -17.84 3.69 -16.31
C MET A 994 -18.45 2.87 -17.44
N PHE A 995 -18.41 1.55 -17.28
CA PHE A 995 -19.23 0.62 -18.06
C PHE A 995 -20.67 0.58 -17.54
N ASP A 996 -21.57 0.00 -18.31
CA ASP A 996 -22.88 -0.36 -17.78
C ASP A 996 -22.76 -1.46 -16.72
N ASP A 997 -23.53 -1.31 -15.63
CA ASP A 997 -23.70 -2.30 -14.58
C ASP A 997 -24.80 -3.33 -14.92
N THR A 998 -24.98 -3.66 -16.20
CA THR A 998 -25.90 -4.73 -16.61
C THR A 998 -25.15 -6.03 -16.81
N SER A 999 -25.75 -7.13 -16.35
CA SER A 999 -25.17 -8.47 -16.49
C SER A 999 -25.42 -9.02 -17.89
N GLN A 1000 -24.36 -9.18 -18.68
CA GLN A 1000 -24.38 -9.65 -20.06
C GLN A 1000 -23.22 -10.62 -20.31
N PRO A 1001 -23.33 -11.57 -21.27
CA PRO A 1001 -22.27 -12.54 -21.57
C PRO A 1001 -21.15 -11.91 -22.42
N TYR A 1002 -20.48 -10.88 -21.89
CA TYR A 1002 -19.27 -10.30 -22.48
C TYR A 1002 -18.16 -10.12 -21.45
N ARG A 1003 -16.93 -10.17 -21.95
CA ARG A 1003 -15.73 -9.67 -21.28
C ARG A 1003 -15.15 -8.53 -22.08
N SER A 1004 -14.49 -7.58 -21.42
CA SER A 1004 -13.68 -6.62 -22.15
C SER A 1004 -12.44 -6.16 -21.40
N GLN A 1005 -11.42 -5.79 -22.16
CA GLN A 1005 -10.24 -5.08 -21.67
C GLN A 1005 -10.37 -3.60 -22.06
N LEU A 1006 -10.25 -2.70 -21.09
CA LEU A 1006 -10.21 -1.26 -21.30
C LEU A 1006 -8.75 -0.80 -21.48
N TYR A 1007 -8.48 -0.09 -22.56
CA TYR A 1007 -7.20 0.56 -22.82
C TYR A 1007 -7.36 2.08 -22.89
N VAL A 1008 -6.49 2.80 -22.19
CA VAL A 1008 -6.42 4.26 -22.21
C VAL A 1008 -4.99 4.68 -22.53
N ASN A 1009 -4.81 5.37 -23.65
CA ASN A 1009 -3.51 5.71 -24.23
C ASN A 1009 -2.53 4.52 -24.29
N GLY A 1010 -3.06 3.32 -24.58
CA GLY A 1010 -2.31 2.07 -24.66
C GLY A 1010 -2.09 1.33 -23.33
N TRP A 1011 -2.37 1.96 -22.18
CA TRP A 1011 -2.34 1.29 -20.88
C TRP A 1011 -3.62 0.49 -20.68
N MET A 1012 -3.50 -0.79 -20.33
CA MET A 1012 -4.62 -1.65 -20.00
C MET A 1012 -5.10 -1.31 -18.57
N MET A 1013 -6.20 -0.56 -18.46
CA MET A 1013 -6.71 0.01 -17.21
C MET A 1013 -7.95 -0.70 -16.65
N GLY A 1014 -8.29 -1.89 -17.14
CA GLY A 1014 -9.45 -2.62 -16.63
C GLY A 1014 -9.78 -3.93 -17.34
N LYS A 1015 -10.16 -4.95 -16.56
CA LYS A 1015 -10.97 -6.08 -17.03
C LYS A 1015 -12.42 -5.88 -16.57
N ARG A 1016 -13.36 -5.82 -17.50
CA ARG A 1016 -14.80 -5.85 -17.22
C ARG A 1016 -15.35 -7.23 -17.54
N VAL A 1017 -15.74 -7.98 -16.51
CA VAL A 1017 -16.42 -9.29 -16.63
C VAL A 1017 -17.91 -9.08 -16.36
N SER A 1018 -18.69 -8.78 -17.39
CA SER A 1018 -20.06 -8.25 -17.24
C SER A 1018 -21.02 -9.24 -16.58
N ASN A 1019 -20.88 -10.54 -16.85
CA ASN A 1019 -21.70 -11.58 -16.26
C ASN A 1019 -21.34 -11.93 -14.80
N LEU A 1020 -20.27 -11.36 -14.24
CA LEU A 1020 -19.75 -11.73 -12.93
C LEU A 1020 -19.61 -10.55 -11.95
N GLY A 1021 -19.04 -9.42 -12.38
CA GLY A 1021 -18.78 -8.28 -11.50
C GLY A 1021 -17.70 -8.55 -10.41
N PRO A 1022 -17.50 -7.62 -9.46
CA PRO A 1022 -18.34 -6.45 -9.22
C PRO A 1022 -17.97 -5.21 -10.05
N GLN A 1023 -16.72 -5.08 -10.51
CA GLN A 1023 -16.23 -3.81 -11.07
C GLN A 1023 -16.91 -3.44 -12.41
N TYR A 1024 -17.41 -2.20 -12.47
CA TYR A 1024 -17.84 -1.50 -13.69
C TYR A 1024 -17.28 -0.07 -13.82
N GLN A 1025 -16.75 0.51 -12.74
CA GLN A 1025 -16.06 1.80 -12.72
C GLN A 1025 -14.54 1.59 -12.63
N PHE A 1026 -13.79 2.28 -13.50
CA PHE A 1026 -12.34 2.14 -13.65
C PHE A 1026 -11.68 3.53 -13.60
N PRO A 1027 -11.18 3.99 -12.43
CA PRO A 1027 -10.44 5.23 -12.31
C PRO A 1027 -9.17 5.23 -13.17
N VAL A 1028 -8.86 6.33 -13.84
CA VAL A 1028 -7.62 6.48 -14.61
C VAL A 1028 -6.98 7.83 -14.31
N GLN A 1029 -5.72 7.79 -13.87
CA GLN A 1029 -5.02 8.94 -13.31
C GLN A 1029 -4.47 9.87 -14.42
N GLN A 1030 -4.31 11.15 -14.09
CA GLN A 1030 -3.52 12.10 -14.90
C GLN A 1030 -2.12 11.52 -15.18
N GLY A 1031 -1.58 11.74 -16.37
CA GLY A 1031 -0.30 11.15 -16.81
C GLY A 1031 -0.51 9.89 -17.65
N ILE A 1032 -1.46 9.02 -17.26
CA ILE A 1032 -2.05 8.06 -18.21
C ILE A 1032 -3.02 8.81 -19.12
N LEU A 1033 -3.96 9.56 -18.55
CA LEU A 1033 -4.74 10.56 -19.27
C LEU A 1033 -3.87 11.81 -19.56
N ASP A 1034 -3.85 12.23 -20.82
CA ASP A 1034 -3.34 13.54 -21.23
C ASP A 1034 -4.44 14.58 -21.02
N TYR A 1035 -4.29 15.37 -19.96
CA TYR A 1035 -5.27 16.39 -19.57
C TYR A 1035 -5.30 17.61 -20.51
N ASN A 1036 -4.33 17.76 -21.41
CA ASN A 1036 -4.24 18.88 -22.35
C ASN A 1036 -3.98 18.41 -23.80
N GLY A 1037 -4.54 17.25 -24.16
CA GLY A 1037 -4.31 16.64 -25.45
C GLY A 1037 -5.31 15.56 -25.83
N ILE A 1038 -4.98 14.84 -26.91
CA ILE A 1038 -5.81 13.80 -27.50
C ILE A 1038 -5.55 12.48 -26.79
N ASN A 1039 -6.59 11.93 -26.19
CA ASN A 1039 -6.60 10.62 -25.56
C ASN A 1039 -7.18 9.58 -26.53
N THR A 1040 -6.51 8.45 -26.65
CA THR A 1040 -6.99 7.26 -27.37
C THR A 1040 -7.58 6.29 -26.36
N VAL A 1041 -8.81 5.83 -26.60
CA VAL A 1041 -9.43 4.76 -25.82
C VAL A 1041 -9.73 3.60 -26.73
N ALA A 1042 -9.38 2.39 -26.29
CA ALA A 1042 -9.78 1.18 -26.96
C ALA A 1042 -10.45 0.19 -26.01
N VAL A 1043 -11.41 -0.57 -26.52
CA VAL A 1043 -12.11 -1.64 -25.81
C VAL A 1043 -11.99 -2.91 -26.65
N ALA A 1044 -11.26 -3.90 -26.12
CA ALA A 1044 -11.28 -5.24 -26.67
C ALA A 1044 -12.53 -5.95 -26.14
N LEU A 1045 -13.56 -6.10 -26.97
CA LEU A 1045 -14.85 -6.70 -26.58
C LEU A 1045 -14.93 -8.15 -27.03
N TRP A 1046 -14.97 -9.08 -26.08
CA TRP A 1046 -15.26 -10.49 -26.29
C TRP A 1046 -16.72 -10.77 -25.98
N ALA A 1047 -17.52 -10.99 -27.03
CA ALA A 1047 -18.87 -11.53 -26.86
C ALA A 1047 -18.77 -13.06 -26.71
N MET A 1048 -19.14 -13.56 -25.54
CA MET A 1048 -18.91 -14.96 -25.17
C MET A 1048 -19.97 -15.92 -25.70
N GLU A 1049 -21.10 -15.41 -26.17
CA GLU A 1049 -22.21 -16.20 -26.71
C GLU A 1049 -22.70 -15.61 -28.04
N PRO A 1050 -23.32 -16.42 -28.92
CA PRO A 1050 -23.97 -15.93 -30.15
C PRO A 1050 -25.29 -15.22 -29.83
N LYS A 1051 -25.19 -14.12 -29.08
CA LYS A 1051 -26.27 -13.25 -28.61
C LYS A 1051 -25.81 -11.80 -28.70
N ALA A 1052 -26.76 -10.88 -28.89
CA ALA A 1052 -26.44 -9.46 -28.90
C ALA A 1052 -26.02 -9.04 -27.48
N VAL A 1053 -24.90 -8.31 -27.39
CA VAL A 1053 -24.44 -7.61 -26.19
C VAL A 1053 -24.36 -6.12 -26.51
N THR A 1054 -24.69 -5.28 -25.54
CA THR A 1054 -24.80 -3.82 -25.71
C THR A 1054 -23.99 -3.09 -24.65
N PRO A 1055 -22.65 -3.25 -24.62
CA PRO A 1055 -21.79 -2.57 -23.66
C PRO A 1055 -21.83 -1.06 -23.90
N THR A 1056 -21.89 -0.27 -22.83
CA THR A 1056 -21.68 1.18 -22.91
C THR A 1056 -20.43 1.57 -22.15
N LEU A 1057 -19.80 2.70 -22.52
CA LEU A 1057 -18.66 3.26 -21.81
C LEU A 1057 -18.80 4.78 -21.77
N GLN A 1058 -18.67 5.37 -20.58
CA GLN A 1058 -18.71 6.81 -20.37
C GLN A 1058 -17.47 7.24 -19.58
N LEU A 1059 -16.96 8.43 -19.87
CA LEU A 1059 -15.98 9.09 -19.02
C LEU A 1059 -16.75 9.92 -17.97
N THR A 1060 -16.36 9.81 -16.70
CA THR A 1060 -16.92 10.59 -15.58
C THR A 1060 -15.84 11.40 -14.90
N ILE A 1061 -16.27 12.48 -14.24
CA ILE A 1061 -15.44 13.25 -13.32
C ILE A 1061 -15.94 12.89 -11.92
N GLU A 1062 -15.04 12.37 -11.07
CA GLU A 1062 -15.36 11.99 -9.69
C GLU A 1062 -15.30 13.20 -8.76
N GLY A 1063 -14.31 14.07 -8.98
CA GLY A 1063 -14.07 15.26 -8.18
C GLY A 1063 -13.36 16.36 -8.97
N VAL A 1064 -13.37 17.57 -8.42
CA VAL A 1064 -12.63 18.72 -8.94
C VAL A 1064 -12.00 19.46 -7.76
N TYR A 1065 -10.68 19.56 -7.78
CA TYR A 1065 -9.89 20.19 -6.72
C TYR A 1065 -9.04 21.31 -7.32
N GLU A 1066 -9.16 22.52 -6.80
CA GLU A 1066 -8.25 23.63 -7.11
C GLU A 1066 -6.98 23.47 -6.27
N GLY A 1067 -5.86 23.15 -6.91
CA GLY A 1067 -4.60 22.79 -6.25
C GLY A 1067 -3.82 21.71 -7.00
N GLY A 1068 -3.37 20.69 -6.26
CA GLY A 1068 -2.60 19.56 -6.78
C GLY A 1068 -1.08 19.79 -6.77
N VAL A 1069 -0.34 18.72 -7.11
CA VAL A 1069 1.14 18.76 -7.24
C VAL A 1069 1.58 19.46 -8.53
N GLY A 1070 0.77 19.41 -9.59
CA GLY A 1070 1.09 19.97 -10.91
C GLY A 1070 2.24 19.27 -11.62
N GLY A 1071 2.52 19.64 -12.87
CA GLY A 1071 3.67 19.12 -13.62
C GLY A 1071 3.63 17.62 -13.91
N ILE A 1072 2.44 17.04 -14.05
CA ILE A 1072 2.27 15.61 -14.34
C ILE A 1072 2.53 15.34 -15.82
N GLU A 1073 3.66 14.73 -16.11
CA GLU A 1073 4.05 14.31 -17.46
C GLU A 1073 3.28 13.06 -17.91
N THR A 1074 3.08 12.92 -19.22
CA THR A 1074 2.50 11.72 -19.83
C THR A 1074 3.60 10.85 -20.43
N ASN A 1075 3.53 9.53 -20.21
CA ASN A 1075 4.44 8.57 -20.84
C ASN A 1075 3.62 7.54 -21.63
N ASN A 1076 3.13 7.99 -22.79
CA ASN A 1076 2.22 7.24 -23.65
C ASN A 1076 2.84 7.00 -25.04
N PRO A 1077 3.81 6.08 -25.18
CA PRO A 1077 4.44 5.82 -26.47
C PRO A 1077 3.39 5.49 -27.56
N PRO A 1078 3.49 6.12 -28.75
CA PRO A 1078 2.55 5.92 -29.83
C PRO A 1078 2.77 4.57 -30.52
N TRP A 1079 1.82 4.20 -31.37
CA TRP A 1079 1.90 3.01 -32.20
C TRP A 1079 3.13 3.02 -33.12
N SER A 1080 3.69 1.83 -33.33
CA SER A 1080 4.75 1.57 -34.30
C SER A 1080 4.51 0.22 -34.97
N PRO A 1081 4.67 0.10 -36.31
CA PRO A 1081 4.57 -1.18 -37.01
C PRO A 1081 5.76 -2.11 -36.72
N LYS A 1082 6.84 -1.61 -36.11
CA LYS A 1082 8.09 -2.36 -35.94
C LYS A 1082 7.87 -3.57 -35.01
N GLY A 1083 7.92 -4.77 -35.59
CA GLY A 1083 7.82 -6.03 -34.86
C GLY A 1083 6.38 -6.50 -34.60
N ARG A 1084 5.37 -5.69 -34.93
CA ARG A 1084 3.95 -6.11 -34.94
C ARG A 1084 3.71 -7.11 -36.09
N GLN A 1085 2.60 -7.87 -36.01
CA GLN A 1085 2.25 -8.93 -36.98
C GLN A 1085 1.79 -8.41 -38.35
#